data_AF-A0AAW6ZH46-F1
#
_entry.id   AF-A0AAW6ZH46-F1
#
_cell.length_a   1.000
_cell.length_b   1.000
_cell.length_c   1.000
_cell.angle_alpha   90.00
_cell.angle_beta   90.00
_cell.angle_gamma   90.00
#
_symmetry.space_group_name_H-M   'P 1'
#
loop_
_entity.id
_entity.type
_entity.pdbx_description
1 polymer ?
#
loop_
_entity_poly.entity_id
_entity_poly.type
_entity_poly.pdbx_seq_one_letter_code
_entity_poly.pdbx_strand_id
1 'polypeptide(L)'
;MNIKTTPSTQHIHGVSTSAYTVNTNNGTYIRSNISRTLAAGEKNLILEGDANIFGAGNNGDNILIGNSGRNRLNSGRGNDSVYGGGGDDIINGGEGFDLLFGEDGDDTLNGESGDDILNGGMGNDTYIFNAAGGRDTIVDTEGSNRVRFTGGLRAEDLTIMAVTNNEGGQDWKISINNTDSVLTISNQYTAGSSVPSIHQFIFDSGVLDVAEFIRATKANIETAKPQNLTINGTDSDDVLNGSDGNDTIDGKAGADTMSGGWGDDTYYVDNVKDVIIEKKDAGTDTVISSVSYTAATNVENVTLTGNANIFGAGNNSDNILTGNAGHNRLNSGRGNDTVYGMGGNDNLNGGDGDDYLDGGEGNDNINGDAGNDTLIGGKGKDTLKGGAGNDTYIFGDDDTIIDDQGNNTLRFSDDLRIKDLKISVNDNAQGGKDWLITSANSSVLIRDQISADGKVSVGRFELLGETYTHESLLKAVANSNKQGSIITGTARDDVLTGTEQNDTIDSGIDGRDRLYGLGGDDILRDSGTSYFGNERDDELYGGDGNDKLYADVGDDYLDGGAGNDHLEGGQHRDTYVFGKGYGHDTIFDYNFNLDPEFNPNGMQNANTVRFTGGLTLDDLEISMTQSYDKSGIDHIPSDSEFIIIPRLNGDTWNISIKGTNDVLTIKNQSGIYGAISEFQFDSKTYTVGEVIEHFGLNAPHFDKAGNLVHDLTDKIDWYGVDQRGYNRVVYGSADNDTADFSDVIGKVTFYGGKGEDIITLGRYNVIDGGTRNDAIFDSGHSVKNTIMFGKESGHDTLHNIRAEADTTVLFSGNLTIKDVELTTGKDWVVKLKGSNDELTIKDMVHSPSGHDTVDTFKFEGGESYTATQFLNALGMDSTVNHGLI
;
A
#
# COMPACT_ATOMS: atom_id res chain seq x y z
N MET A 1 -34.36 41.32 -13.32
CA MET A 1 -34.84 41.34 -14.72
C MET A 1 -35.94 40.30 -14.85
N ASN A 2 -37.14 40.65 -15.35
CA ASN A 2 -38.16 39.65 -15.68
C ASN A 2 -38.03 39.31 -17.17
N ILE A 3 -37.39 38.18 -17.49
CA ILE A 3 -37.35 37.65 -18.85
C ILE A 3 -38.35 36.49 -18.91
N LYS A 4 -39.46 36.74 -19.61
CA LYS A 4 -40.40 35.70 -20.04
C LYS A 4 -39.71 34.82 -21.08
N THR A 5 -39.60 33.53 -20.79
CA THR A 5 -39.28 32.51 -21.78
C THR A 5 -40.46 32.35 -22.75
N THR A 6 -40.20 32.51 -24.05
CA THR A 6 -41.05 31.96 -25.11
C THR A 6 -40.12 31.32 -26.13
N PRO A 7 -40.25 30.03 -26.44
CA PRO A 7 -39.40 29.38 -27.43
C PRO A 7 -39.97 29.65 -28.83
N SER A 8 -39.16 30.23 -29.72
CA SER A 8 -39.42 30.13 -31.15
C SER A 8 -38.17 29.61 -31.83
N THR A 9 -38.22 28.32 -32.15
CA THR A 9 -37.35 27.64 -33.12
C THR A 9 -37.48 28.32 -34.48
N GLN A 10 -36.42 29.00 -34.91
CA GLN A 10 -36.10 29.15 -36.33
C GLN A 10 -34.70 28.59 -36.58
N HIS A 11 -34.66 27.39 -37.16
CA HIS A 11 -33.48 26.86 -37.83
C HIS A 11 -33.07 27.83 -38.94
N ILE A 12 -31.91 28.47 -38.79
CA ILE A 12 -31.16 29.01 -39.92
C ILE A 12 -29.95 28.10 -40.11
N HIS A 13 -30.07 27.18 -41.08
CA HIS A 13 -28.94 26.45 -41.65
C HIS A 13 -28.04 27.45 -42.38
N GLY A 14 -26.89 27.73 -41.76
CA GLY A 14 -25.80 28.51 -42.32
C GLY A 14 -24.81 28.81 -41.21
N VAL A 15 -23.77 27.99 -41.07
CA VAL A 15 -22.64 28.27 -40.19
C VAL A 15 -21.96 29.54 -40.71
N SER A 16 -22.39 30.69 -40.21
CA SER A 16 -21.74 31.97 -40.45
C SER A 16 -20.53 32.04 -39.53
N THR A 17 -19.33 31.88 -40.08
CA THR A 17 -18.05 32.09 -39.38
C THR A 17 -17.71 33.58 -39.33
N SER A 18 -18.58 34.40 -38.76
CA SER A 18 -18.36 35.85 -38.75
C SER A 18 -18.94 36.53 -37.51
N ALA A 19 -18.10 37.34 -36.86
CA ALA A 19 -18.55 38.28 -35.86
C ALA A 19 -19.41 39.38 -36.49
N TYR A 20 -20.49 39.79 -35.82
CA TYR A 20 -21.38 40.85 -36.30
C TYR A 20 -21.81 41.81 -35.18
N THR A 21 -22.09 43.06 -35.55
CA THR A 21 -22.45 44.13 -34.60
C THR A 21 -23.96 44.21 -34.40
N VAL A 22 -24.39 44.28 -33.14
CA VAL A 22 -25.79 44.47 -32.74
C VAL A 22 -25.91 45.70 -31.84
N ASN A 23 -26.87 46.57 -32.14
CA ASN A 23 -27.21 47.70 -31.29
C ASN A 23 -28.44 47.36 -30.44
N THR A 24 -28.29 47.46 -29.13
CA THR A 24 -29.38 47.28 -28.15
C THR A 24 -29.66 48.59 -27.43
N ASN A 25 -30.75 48.65 -26.66
CA ASN A 25 -31.02 49.79 -25.77
C ASN A 25 -29.94 49.99 -24.70
N ASN A 26 -29.10 48.97 -24.46
CA ASN A 26 -28.05 48.94 -23.43
C ASN A 26 -26.63 49.04 -24.02
N GLY A 27 -26.49 49.28 -25.33
CA GLY A 27 -25.19 49.47 -25.98
C GLY A 27 -24.98 48.62 -27.23
N THR A 28 -23.80 48.77 -27.82
CA THR A 28 -23.37 48.08 -29.04
C THR A 28 -22.51 46.86 -28.70
N TYR A 29 -22.90 45.69 -29.17
CA TYR A 29 -22.23 44.40 -28.91
C TYR A 29 -21.70 43.79 -30.20
N ILE A 30 -20.53 43.16 -30.11
CA ILE A 30 -20.02 42.22 -31.11
C ILE A 30 -20.44 40.82 -30.69
N ARG A 31 -21.18 40.11 -31.54
CA ARG A 31 -21.53 38.70 -31.32
C ARG A 31 -20.61 37.79 -32.11
N SER A 32 -20.12 36.71 -31.52
CA SER A 32 -19.23 35.75 -32.18
C SER A 32 -19.40 34.32 -31.69
N ASN A 33 -19.35 33.35 -32.59
CA ASN A 33 -19.30 31.92 -32.30
C ASN A 33 -17.89 31.33 -32.46
N ILE A 34 -16.86 32.20 -32.53
CA ILE A 34 -15.44 31.86 -32.58
C ILE A 34 -14.68 32.79 -31.64
N SER A 35 -13.42 32.47 -31.35
CA SER A 35 -12.60 33.32 -30.48
C SER A 35 -12.43 34.73 -31.02
N ARG A 36 -12.51 35.74 -30.13
CA ARG A 36 -12.57 37.15 -30.51
C ARG A 36 -11.90 38.08 -29.49
N THR A 37 -11.15 39.05 -30.00
CA THR A 37 -10.65 40.22 -29.24
C THR A 37 -11.30 41.49 -29.78
N LEU A 38 -11.79 42.36 -28.90
CA LEU A 38 -12.39 43.63 -29.27
C LEU A 38 -11.34 44.58 -29.87
N ALA A 39 -11.64 45.13 -31.04
CA ALA A 39 -10.81 46.16 -31.65
C ALA A 39 -11.01 47.52 -30.98
N ALA A 40 -10.09 48.46 -31.23
CA ALA A 40 -10.23 49.83 -30.73
C ALA A 40 -11.53 50.49 -31.24
N GLY A 41 -12.40 50.89 -30.30
CA GLY A 41 -13.71 51.49 -30.56
C GLY A 41 -14.89 50.52 -30.54
N GLU A 42 -14.65 49.21 -30.46
CA GLU A 42 -15.67 48.23 -30.07
C GLU A 42 -15.80 48.22 -28.55
N LYS A 43 -17.00 47.96 -28.00
CA LYS A 43 -17.24 48.13 -26.55
C LYS A 43 -17.61 46.84 -25.82
N ASN A 44 -18.45 45.99 -26.40
CA ASN A 44 -18.94 44.80 -25.70
C ASN A 44 -18.86 43.56 -26.60
N LEU A 45 -18.68 42.38 -26.00
CA LEU A 45 -18.55 41.08 -26.66
C LEU A 45 -19.59 40.09 -26.09
N ILE A 46 -20.22 39.32 -26.97
CA ILE A 46 -21.05 38.16 -26.61
C ILE A 46 -20.56 36.97 -27.42
N LEU A 47 -20.26 35.88 -26.73
CA LEU A 47 -19.91 34.61 -27.32
C LEU A 47 -21.17 33.73 -27.44
N GLU A 48 -21.33 33.04 -28.57
CA GLU A 48 -22.50 32.22 -28.88
C GLU A 48 -22.11 30.75 -29.12
N GLY A 49 -23.00 29.83 -28.77
CA GLY A 49 -22.81 28.39 -28.97
C GLY A 49 -22.37 27.64 -27.72
N ASP A 50 -21.79 26.47 -27.92
CA ASP A 50 -21.36 25.50 -26.90
C ASP A 50 -19.86 25.15 -27.01
N ALA A 51 -19.13 25.84 -27.89
CA ALA A 51 -17.72 25.59 -28.13
C ALA A 51 -16.84 26.29 -27.10
N ASN A 52 -15.73 25.64 -26.71
CA ASN A 52 -14.71 26.22 -25.84
C ASN A 52 -13.94 27.33 -26.57
N ILE A 53 -14.06 28.58 -26.15
CA ILE A 53 -13.55 29.73 -26.92
C ILE A 53 -12.92 30.83 -26.06
N PHE A 54 -12.05 31.61 -26.70
CA PHE A 54 -11.37 32.76 -26.09
C PHE A 54 -12.06 34.08 -26.42
N GLY A 55 -12.34 34.89 -25.39
CA GLY A 55 -12.88 36.24 -25.52
C GLY A 55 -11.96 37.26 -24.86
N ALA A 56 -11.70 38.38 -25.54
CA ALA A 56 -10.91 39.45 -24.96
C ALA A 56 -11.46 40.86 -25.22
N GLY A 57 -11.36 41.70 -24.20
CA GLY A 57 -11.68 43.12 -24.26
C GLY A 57 -10.55 43.97 -24.84
N ASN A 58 -10.64 45.27 -24.63
CA ASN A 58 -9.65 46.27 -25.03
C ASN A 58 -9.24 47.14 -23.83
N ASN A 59 -8.85 48.40 -24.06
CA ASN A 59 -8.31 49.27 -23.01
C ASN A 59 -9.36 50.22 -22.41
N GLY A 60 -10.65 49.91 -22.51
CA GLY A 60 -11.70 50.68 -21.85
C GLY A 60 -12.83 49.79 -21.40
N ASP A 61 -13.77 50.36 -20.63
CA ASP A 61 -14.86 49.63 -19.99
C ASP A 61 -15.68 48.76 -20.97
N ASN A 62 -15.63 47.45 -20.76
CA ASN A 62 -16.22 46.41 -21.61
C ASN A 62 -17.22 45.54 -20.84
N ILE A 63 -18.16 44.98 -21.60
CA ILE A 63 -19.01 43.88 -21.13
C ILE A 63 -18.68 42.65 -21.98
N LEU A 64 -18.23 41.57 -21.34
CA LEU A 64 -17.97 40.27 -21.96
C LEU A 64 -18.99 39.25 -21.43
N ILE A 65 -19.64 38.53 -22.34
CA ILE A 65 -20.58 37.44 -22.00
C ILE A 65 -20.11 36.20 -22.74
N GLY A 66 -19.77 35.14 -22.00
CA GLY A 66 -19.38 33.84 -22.53
C GLY A 66 -20.57 32.98 -22.95
N ASN A 67 -20.30 31.71 -23.22
CA ASN A 67 -21.27 30.76 -23.78
C ASN A 67 -21.39 29.53 -22.86
N SER A 68 -22.01 28.43 -23.30
CA SER A 68 -22.18 27.23 -22.44
C SER A 68 -21.00 26.23 -22.50
N GLY A 69 -19.90 26.58 -23.15
CA GLY A 69 -18.68 25.78 -23.21
C GLY A 69 -17.57 26.42 -22.39
N ARG A 70 -16.44 25.72 -22.26
CA ARG A 70 -15.31 26.16 -21.42
C ARG A 70 -14.57 27.36 -22.02
N ASN A 71 -14.75 28.54 -21.44
CA ASN A 71 -14.27 29.83 -21.94
C ASN A 71 -12.97 30.29 -21.27
N ARG A 72 -12.23 31.12 -22.01
CA ARG A 72 -11.11 31.90 -21.47
C ARG A 72 -11.35 33.37 -21.77
N LEU A 73 -11.69 34.14 -20.74
CA LEU A 73 -12.08 35.54 -20.84
C LEU A 73 -11.01 36.45 -20.22
N ASN A 74 -10.62 37.50 -20.94
CA ASN A 74 -9.68 38.51 -20.45
C ASN A 74 -10.17 39.90 -20.85
N SER A 75 -10.65 40.70 -19.90
CA SER A 75 -11.30 41.98 -20.23
C SER A 75 -10.30 43.12 -20.47
N GLY A 76 -9.13 43.11 -19.82
CA GLY A 76 -7.99 43.92 -20.22
C GLY A 76 -7.76 45.11 -19.32
N ARG A 77 -7.99 46.34 -19.79
CA ARG A 77 -7.91 47.54 -18.92
C ARG A 77 -9.24 48.27 -18.95
N GLY A 78 -9.60 48.92 -17.84
CA GLY A 78 -10.86 49.64 -17.72
C GLY A 78 -11.73 48.99 -16.66
N ASN A 79 -12.93 49.52 -16.44
CA ASN A 79 -13.84 48.92 -15.47
C ASN A 79 -14.81 47.98 -16.19
N ASP A 80 -14.58 46.69 -16.08
CA ASP A 80 -15.20 45.69 -16.92
C ASP A 80 -16.30 44.89 -16.20
N SER A 81 -17.18 44.26 -16.97
CA SER A 81 -18.14 43.29 -16.45
C SER A 81 -18.10 42.03 -17.29
N VAL A 82 -17.75 40.90 -16.68
CA VAL A 82 -17.52 39.63 -17.36
C VAL A 82 -18.46 38.57 -16.78
N TYR A 83 -19.14 37.85 -17.67
CA TYR A 83 -20.04 36.75 -17.34
C TYR A 83 -19.54 35.51 -18.09
N GLY A 84 -19.23 34.42 -17.37
CA GLY A 84 -18.68 33.19 -17.92
C GLY A 84 -19.70 32.41 -18.75
N GLY A 85 -20.87 32.14 -18.17
CA GLY A 85 -21.94 31.42 -18.83
C GLY A 85 -22.09 30.02 -18.26
N GLY A 86 -21.91 29.00 -19.08
CA GLY A 86 -21.90 27.62 -18.59
C GLY A 86 -20.56 26.96 -18.87
N GLY A 87 -20.15 26.04 -18.00
CA GLY A 87 -18.88 25.32 -18.09
C GLY A 87 -17.74 26.01 -17.32
N ASP A 88 -16.64 25.28 -17.12
CA ASP A 88 -15.55 25.66 -16.20
C ASP A 88 -14.62 26.78 -16.74
N ASP A 89 -14.97 28.03 -16.53
CA ASP A 89 -14.36 29.17 -17.19
C ASP A 89 -13.10 29.70 -16.49
N ILE A 90 -12.23 30.37 -17.26
CA ILE A 90 -11.10 31.13 -16.72
C ILE A 90 -11.30 32.60 -17.05
N ILE A 91 -11.52 33.43 -16.03
CA ILE A 91 -11.85 34.84 -16.16
C ILE A 91 -10.75 35.71 -15.53
N ASN A 92 -10.19 36.63 -16.31
CA ASN A 92 -9.24 37.65 -15.83
C ASN A 92 -9.79 39.05 -16.08
N GLY A 93 -9.92 39.87 -15.03
CA GLY A 93 -10.38 41.26 -15.07
C GLY A 93 -9.36 42.19 -15.70
N GLY A 94 -8.16 42.21 -15.11
CA GLY A 94 -7.03 42.98 -15.62
C GLY A 94 -6.80 44.24 -14.78
N GLU A 95 -6.54 45.39 -15.41
CA GLU A 95 -6.37 46.65 -14.66
C GLU A 95 -7.72 47.40 -14.57
N GLY A 96 -8.27 47.63 -13.37
CA GLY A 96 -9.55 48.34 -13.28
C GLY A 96 -10.34 48.19 -12.00
N PHE A 97 -11.64 48.47 -12.07
CA PHE A 97 -12.64 47.99 -11.11
C PHE A 97 -13.54 47.05 -11.89
N ASP A 98 -13.42 45.75 -11.63
CA ASP A 98 -14.07 44.73 -12.45
C ASP A 98 -15.15 43.97 -11.69
N LEU A 99 -16.19 43.56 -12.42
CA LEU A 99 -17.25 42.67 -11.94
C LEU A 99 -17.15 41.34 -12.68
N LEU A 100 -16.71 40.28 -12.02
CA LEU A 100 -16.50 38.97 -12.62
C LEU A 100 -17.52 37.96 -12.07
N PHE A 101 -18.28 37.34 -12.97
CA PHE A 101 -19.30 36.32 -12.70
C PHE A 101 -18.96 35.04 -13.47
N GLY A 102 -18.76 33.92 -12.78
CA GLY A 102 -18.54 32.61 -13.41
C GLY A 102 -19.83 32.03 -14.02
N GLU A 103 -20.90 32.07 -13.24
CA GLU A 103 -22.23 31.48 -13.51
C GLU A 103 -22.29 29.95 -13.23
N ASP A 104 -22.49 29.08 -14.22
CA ASP A 104 -22.57 27.63 -13.99
C ASP A 104 -21.23 26.96 -14.33
N GLY A 105 -20.57 26.26 -13.41
CA GLY A 105 -19.33 25.52 -13.67
C GLY A 105 -18.29 25.67 -12.55
N ASP A 106 -17.18 24.93 -12.64
CA ASP A 106 -16.05 25.10 -11.71
C ASP A 106 -15.09 26.19 -12.23
N ASP A 107 -15.32 27.45 -11.89
CA ASP A 107 -14.67 28.59 -12.51
C ASP A 107 -13.38 29.03 -11.82
N THR A 108 -12.50 29.71 -12.56
CA THR A 108 -11.30 30.37 -12.03
C THR A 108 -11.33 31.87 -12.30
N LEU A 109 -11.49 32.67 -11.25
CA LEU A 109 -11.62 34.12 -11.33
C LEU A 109 -10.39 34.83 -10.77
N ASN A 110 -9.92 35.85 -11.50
CA ASN A 110 -8.77 36.67 -11.13
C ASN A 110 -9.04 38.15 -11.46
N GLY A 111 -9.21 38.98 -10.44
CA GLY A 111 -9.37 40.43 -10.62
C GLY A 111 -8.14 41.10 -11.24
N GLU A 112 -6.95 40.58 -10.93
CA GLU A 112 -5.64 41.15 -11.24
C GLU A 112 -5.29 42.43 -10.49
N SER A 113 -5.49 43.62 -11.03
CA SER A 113 -5.07 44.88 -10.40
C SER A 113 -6.25 45.83 -10.34
N GLY A 114 -6.83 45.98 -9.16
CA GLY A 114 -8.09 46.69 -9.04
C GLY A 114 -8.67 46.62 -7.66
N ASP A 115 -9.88 47.13 -7.50
CA ASP A 115 -10.69 46.84 -6.31
C ASP A 115 -11.90 46.04 -6.83
N ASP A 116 -11.78 44.72 -7.02
CA ASP A 116 -12.71 43.97 -7.87
C ASP A 116 -13.82 43.25 -7.08
N ILE A 117 -14.89 42.85 -7.77
CA ILE A 117 -15.96 42.00 -7.21
C ILE A 117 -16.03 40.69 -7.99
N LEU A 118 -15.90 39.57 -7.27
CA LEU A 118 -15.81 38.22 -7.82
C LEU A 118 -16.95 37.36 -7.29
N ASN A 119 -17.68 36.69 -8.18
CA ASN A 119 -18.73 35.72 -7.85
C ASN A 119 -18.60 34.54 -8.81
N GLY A 120 -18.32 33.35 -8.29
CA GLY A 120 -18.13 32.12 -9.06
C GLY A 120 -19.48 31.62 -9.53
N GLY A 121 -20.36 31.28 -8.60
CA GLY A 121 -21.73 30.90 -8.91
C GLY A 121 -21.99 29.45 -8.54
N MET A 122 -22.63 28.69 -9.42
CA MET A 122 -22.86 27.26 -9.17
C MET A 122 -21.62 26.46 -9.54
N GLY A 123 -20.92 25.92 -8.55
CA GLY A 123 -19.77 25.02 -8.79
C GLY A 123 -18.71 25.20 -7.72
N ASN A 124 -17.56 24.56 -7.90
CA ASN A 124 -16.43 24.67 -6.98
C ASN A 124 -15.38 25.65 -7.54
N ASP A 125 -15.50 26.91 -7.15
CA ASP A 125 -14.76 27.98 -7.79
C ASP A 125 -13.39 28.26 -7.16
N THR A 126 -12.48 28.82 -7.96
CA THR A 126 -11.12 29.19 -7.54
C THR A 126 -10.85 30.68 -7.78
N TYR A 127 -10.62 31.40 -6.69
CA TYR A 127 -10.29 32.83 -6.71
C TYR A 127 -8.79 33.06 -6.56
N ILE A 128 -8.18 33.78 -7.50
CA ILE A 128 -6.74 34.09 -7.47
C ILE A 128 -6.52 35.43 -6.80
N PHE A 129 -5.60 35.49 -5.83
CA PHE A 129 -5.22 36.74 -5.18
C PHE A 129 -3.70 36.86 -4.97
N ASN A 130 -3.16 38.07 -5.06
CA ASN A 130 -1.73 38.34 -4.85
C ASN A 130 -1.46 39.77 -4.34
N ALA A 131 -0.19 40.10 -4.13
CA ALA A 131 0.26 41.38 -3.57
C ALA A 131 0.00 42.62 -4.46
N ALA A 132 -0.39 42.45 -5.73
CA ALA A 132 -0.80 43.51 -6.64
C ALA A 132 -2.33 43.57 -6.82
N GLY A 133 -3.08 42.72 -6.11
CA GLY A 133 -4.54 42.52 -6.22
C GLY A 133 -5.42 43.70 -5.81
N GLY A 134 -4.88 44.77 -5.24
CA GLY A 134 -5.70 45.82 -4.62
C GLY A 134 -6.75 45.29 -3.62
N ARG A 135 -7.98 45.82 -3.61
CA ARG A 135 -9.01 45.48 -2.60
C ARG A 135 -10.20 44.74 -3.18
N ASP A 136 -10.05 43.43 -3.30
CA ASP A 136 -11.05 42.57 -3.91
C ASP A 136 -12.11 42.08 -2.91
N THR A 137 -13.30 41.80 -3.42
CA THR A 137 -14.42 41.23 -2.66
C THR A 137 -14.98 40.01 -3.37
N ILE A 138 -14.93 38.85 -2.70
CA ILE A 138 -15.63 37.64 -3.13
C ILE A 138 -17.04 37.67 -2.53
N VAL A 139 -18.05 37.48 -3.38
CA VAL A 139 -19.47 37.41 -3.00
C VAL A 139 -20.04 36.11 -3.55
N ASP A 140 -19.63 35.02 -2.93
CA ASP A 140 -20.02 33.67 -3.33
C ASP A 140 -20.23 32.81 -2.10
N THR A 141 -21.33 32.05 -2.11
CA THR A 141 -21.80 31.20 -1.01
C THR A 141 -22.27 29.83 -1.50
N GLU A 142 -22.15 29.55 -2.80
CA GLU A 142 -22.56 28.27 -3.38
C GLU A 142 -21.31 27.42 -3.65
N GLY A 143 -21.42 26.10 -3.49
CA GLY A 143 -20.32 25.15 -3.74
C GLY A 143 -19.11 25.19 -2.79
N SER A 144 -18.09 24.39 -3.10
CA SER A 144 -16.89 24.18 -2.29
C SER A 144 -15.70 24.99 -2.83
N ASN A 145 -15.73 26.29 -2.56
CA ASN A 145 -14.82 27.24 -3.19
C ASN A 145 -13.43 27.29 -2.54
N ARG A 146 -12.48 27.86 -3.30
CA ARG A 146 -11.06 27.91 -2.96
C ARG A 146 -10.47 29.28 -3.25
N VAL A 147 -9.53 29.71 -2.43
CA VAL A 147 -8.70 30.89 -2.71
C VAL A 147 -7.27 30.45 -2.96
N ARG A 148 -6.68 30.86 -4.08
CA ARG A 148 -5.29 30.59 -4.45
C ARG A 148 -4.45 31.84 -4.34
N PHE A 149 -3.51 31.83 -3.40
CA PHE A 149 -2.51 32.88 -3.25
C PHE A 149 -1.32 32.60 -4.19
N THR A 150 -0.92 33.61 -4.96
CA THR A 150 0.18 33.50 -5.93
C THR A 150 1.30 34.51 -5.65
N GLY A 151 2.43 34.40 -6.36
CA GLY A 151 3.57 35.30 -6.20
C GLY A 151 4.47 34.97 -5.01
N GLY A 152 4.50 33.70 -4.57
CA GLY A 152 5.34 33.22 -3.48
C GLY A 152 4.86 33.63 -2.08
N LEU A 153 3.62 34.10 -1.95
CA LEU A 153 2.99 34.39 -0.67
C LEU A 153 2.91 33.13 0.19
N ARG A 154 3.10 33.30 1.50
CA ARG A 154 2.92 32.27 2.52
C ARG A 154 1.84 32.70 3.49
N ALA A 155 1.26 31.75 4.23
CA ALA A 155 0.30 32.07 5.29
C ALA A 155 0.84 33.07 6.33
N GLU A 156 2.14 33.02 6.64
CA GLU A 156 2.80 33.97 7.56
C GLU A 156 2.86 35.42 7.04
N ASP A 157 2.65 35.63 5.73
CA ASP A 157 2.58 36.95 5.12
C ASP A 157 1.19 37.59 5.23
N LEU A 158 0.21 36.91 5.83
CA LEU A 158 -1.18 37.33 5.87
C LEU A 158 -1.64 37.68 7.28
N THR A 159 -2.54 38.66 7.38
CA THR A 159 -3.31 38.96 8.59
C THR A 159 -4.80 38.77 8.30
N ILE A 160 -5.49 37.97 9.11
CA ILE A 160 -6.92 37.70 8.95
C ILE A 160 -7.71 38.34 10.09
N MET A 161 -8.85 38.96 9.74
CA MET A 161 -9.84 39.44 10.69
C MET A 161 -11.24 38.99 10.26
N ALA A 162 -11.96 38.34 11.17
CA ALA A 162 -13.38 38.04 11.01
C ALA A 162 -14.24 39.19 11.55
N VAL A 163 -15.29 39.56 10.80
CA VAL A 163 -16.22 40.65 11.15
C VAL A 163 -17.65 40.16 10.98
N THR A 164 -18.48 40.28 12.02
CA THR A 164 -19.92 40.02 11.89
C THR A 164 -20.55 41.10 11.03
N ASN A 165 -21.22 40.69 9.95
CA ASN A 165 -21.91 41.62 9.05
C ASN A 165 -23.34 41.92 9.53
N ASN A 166 -24.03 42.83 8.82
CA ASN A 166 -25.36 43.28 9.21
C ASN A 166 -26.45 42.20 9.09
N GLU A 167 -26.16 41.11 8.38
CA GLU A 167 -27.06 39.98 8.17
C GLU A 167 -26.88 38.90 9.24
N GLY A 168 -25.89 39.06 10.13
CA GLY A 168 -25.56 38.10 11.18
C GLY A 168 -24.57 37.02 10.73
N GLY A 169 -24.10 37.07 9.47
CA GLY A 169 -23.00 36.25 8.97
C GLY A 169 -21.63 36.79 9.38
N GLN A 170 -20.57 36.07 9.02
CA GLN A 170 -19.19 36.40 9.31
C GLN A 170 -18.42 36.64 8.01
N ASP A 171 -18.00 37.89 7.77
CA ASP A 171 -17.09 38.24 6.67
C ASP A 171 -15.65 38.03 7.12
N TRP A 172 -14.78 37.58 6.21
CA TRP A 172 -13.35 37.47 6.46
C TRP A 172 -12.58 38.51 5.66
N LYS A 173 -11.67 39.23 6.32
CA LYS A 173 -10.76 40.18 5.67
C LYS A 173 -9.34 39.67 5.80
N ILE A 174 -8.72 39.40 4.65
CA ILE A 174 -7.36 38.86 4.54
C ILE A 174 -6.47 39.96 3.96
N SER A 175 -5.60 40.53 4.79
CA SER A 175 -4.65 41.57 4.38
C SER A 175 -3.28 40.96 4.13
N ILE A 176 -2.60 41.38 3.06
CA ILE A 176 -1.20 41.01 2.81
C ILE A 176 -0.29 41.99 3.56
N ASN A 177 0.62 41.45 4.37
CA ASN A 177 1.51 42.26 5.20
C ASN A 177 2.41 43.15 4.34
N ASN A 178 2.55 44.42 4.73
CA ASN A 178 3.34 45.44 4.04
C ASN A 178 2.82 45.86 2.65
N THR A 179 1.56 45.57 2.32
CA THR A 179 0.89 46.11 1.13
C THR A 179 -0.46 46.74 1.51
N ASP A 180 -1.10 47.41 0.54
CA ASP A 180 -2.47 47.92 0.68
C ASP A 180 -3.52 46.89 0.20
N SER A 181 -3.09 45.70 -0.20
CA SER A 181 -3.95 44.66 -0.78
C SER A 181 -4.75 43.91 0.28
N VAL A 182 -6.06 43.81 0.07
CA VAL A 182 -6.99 43.18 1.00
C VAL A 182 -8.01 42.37 0.21
N LEU A 183 -8.11 41.07 0.49
CA LEU A 183 -9.21 40.24 0.01
C LEU A 183 -10.31 40.19 1.07
N THR A 184 -11.52 40.58 0.71
CA THR A 184 -12.72 40.42 1.55
C THR A 184 -13.52 39.23 1.03
N ILE A 185 -13.77 38.25 1.89
CA ILE A 185 -14.74 37.19 1.63
C ILE A 185 -16.03 37.57 2.34
N SER A 186 -17.05 37.90 1.55
CA SER A 186 -18.38 38.20 2.07
C SER A 186 -19.07 36.90 2.50
N ASN A 187 -19.64 36.88 3.70
CA ASN A 187 -20.30 35.69 4.26
C ASN A 187 -19.42 34.43 4.19
N GLN A 188 -18.17 34.52 4.64
CA GLN A 188 -17.35 33.33 4.88
C GLN A 188 -18.12 32.30 5.70
N TYR A 189 -18.94 32.74 6.65
CA TYR A 189 -20.06 31.95 7.17
C TYR A 189 -21.34 32.77 7.07
N THR A 190 -22.42 32.19 6.53
CA THR A 190 -23.74 32.84 6.57
C THR A 190 -24.35 32.76 7.98
N ALA A 191 -25.35 33.59 8.26
CA ALA A 191 -25.96 33.63 9.59
C ALA A 191 -26.54 32.27 9.99
N GLY A 192 -26.01 31.68 11.06
CA GLY A 192 -26.46 30.39 11.58
C GLY A 192 -25.87 29.16 10.90
N SER A 193 -25.08 29.34 9.84
CA SER A 193 -24.37 28.24 9.16
C SER A 193 -22.96 28.05 9.73
N SER A 194 -22.52 26.80 9.82
CA SER A 194 -21.13 26.42 10.07
C SER A 194 -20.38 25.98 8.82
N VAL A 195 -21.03 26.00 7.66
CA VAL A 195 -20.38 25.71 6.39
C VAL A 195 -19.70 26.97 5.85
N PRO A 196 -18.39 26.92 5.58
CA PRO A 196 -17.68 28.07 5.06
C PRO A 196 -17.99 28.28 3.57
N SER A 197 -17.98 29.53 3.08
CA SER A 197 -18.05 29.74 1.62
C SER A 197 -16.74 29.40 0.91
N ILE A 198 -15.59 29.77 1.48
CA ILE A 198 -14.27 29.29 1.05
C ILE A 198 -13.80 28.14 1.94
N HIS A 199 -13.67 26.95 1.37
CA HIS A 199 -13.29 25.74 2.08
C HIS A 199 -11.78 25.53 2.14
N GLN A 200 -11.06 26.00 1.12
CA GLN A 200 -9.62 25.74 0.98
C GLN A 200 -8.82 26.97 0.58
N PHE A 201 -7.61 27.06 1.12
CA PHE A 201 -6.63 28.11 0.83
C PHE A 201 -5.36 27.48 0.26
N ILE A 202 -5.05 27.80 -1.00
CA ILE A 202 -3.99 27.18 -1.78
C ILE A 202 -2.76 28.09 -1.81
N PHE A 203 -1.60 27.53 -1.47
CA PHE A 203 -0.28 28.15 -1.53
C PHE A 203 0.67 27.26 -2.33
N ASP A 204 1.84 27.80 -2.72
CA ASP A 204 2.90 27.01 -3.37
C ASP A 204 3.38 25.83 -2.50
N SER A 205 3.22 25.93 -1.17
CA SER A 205 3.60 24.90 -0.20
C SER A 205 2.55 23.80 0.01
N GLY A 206 1.33 23.96 -0.54
CA GLY A 206 0.23 23.01 -0.35
C GLY A 206 -1.13 23.68 -0.16
N VAL A 207 -2.13 22.86 0.12
CA VAL A 207 -3.52 23.26 0.37
C VAL A 207 -3.79 23.22 1.87
N LEU A 208 -4.43 24.26 2.41
CA LEU A 208 -4.86 24.33 3.81
C LEU A 208 -6.39 24.38 3.87
N ASP A 209 -6.99 23.63 4.77
CA ASP A 209 -8.39 23.84 5.14
C ASP A 209 -8.58 25.11 5.98
N VAL A 210 -9.81 25.47 6.31
CA VAL A 210 -10.12 26.67 7.10
C VAL A 210 -9.43 26.68 8.47
N ALA A 211 -9.40 25.55 9.18
CA ALA A 211 -8.83 25.46 10.51
C ALA A 211 -7.29 25.49 10.49
N GLU A 212 -6.69 24.84 9.50
CA GLU A 212 -5.26 24.87 9.22
C GLU A 212 -4.82 26.27 8.79
N PHE A 213 -5.60 26.95 7.96
CA PHE A 213 -5.31 28.31 7.53
C PHE A 213 -5.34 29.31 8.70
N ILE A 214 -6.33 29.24 9.60
CA ILE A 214 -6.36 30.02 10.84
C ILE A 214 -5.10 29.75 11.68
N ARG A 215 -4.70 28.49 11.82
CA ARG A 215 -3.53 28.09 12.61
C ARG A 215 -2.22 28.60 12.00
N ALA A 216 -2.08 28.48 10.68
CA ALA A 216 -0.88 28.88 9.94
C ALA A 216 -0.68 30.40 9.95
N THR A 217 -1.76 31.18 9.83
CA THR A 217 -1.75 32.64 9.96
C THR A 217 -1.70 33.12 11.41
N LYS A 218 -1.88 32.21 12.39
CA LYS A 218 -1.98 32.51 13.82
C LYS A 218 -3.11 33.50 14.13
N ALA A 219 -4.17 33.47 13.33
CA ALA A 219 -5.35 34.29 13.54
C ALA A 219 -6.13 33.83 14.78
N ASN A 220 -6.69 34.77 15.54
CA ASN A 220 -7.57 34.48 16.67
C ASN A 220 -9.03 34.70 16.24
N ILE A 221 -9.60 33.72 15.53
CA ILE A 221 -10.96 33.75 14.97
C ILE A 221 -11.77 32.61 15.57
N GLU A 222 -12.96 32.91 16.08
CA GLU A 222 -13.95 31.91 16.46
C GLU A 222 -14.86 31.64 15.25
N THR A 223 -14.87 30.40 14.77
CA THR A 223 -15.75 29.93 13.68
C THR A 223 -17.02 29.31 14.24
N ALA A 224 -18.10 29.33 13.46
CA ALA A 224 -19.30 28.58 13.77
C ALA A 224 -18.99 27.07 13.75
N LYS A 225 -19.61 26.31 14.67
CA LYS A 225 -19.46 24.85 14.74
C LYS A 225 -20.77 24.18 14.36
N PRO A 226 -20.73 23.02 13.68
CA PRO A 226 -21.92 22.24 13.40
C PRO A 226 -22.55 21.77 14.71
N GLN A 227 -23.89 21.74 14.74
CA GLN A 227 -24.66 21.21 15.86
C GLN A 227 -25.29 19.89 15.44
N ASN A 228 -25.31 18.91 16.33
CA ASN A 228 -26.01 17.65 16.10
C ASN A 228 -27.30 17.69 16.91
N LEU A 229 -28.43 17.79 16.24
CA LEU A 229 -29.77 17.93 16.77
C LEU A 229 -30.49 16.58 16.79
N THR A 230 -31.37 16.43 17.76
CA THR A 230 -32.38 15.36 17.76
C THR A 230 -33.74 16.00 17.70
N ILE A 231 -34.41 15.89 16.56
CA ILE A 231 -35.67 16.55 16.26
C ILE A 231 -36.77 15.50 16.23
N ASN A 232 -37.80 15.71 17.04
CA ASN A 232 -38.95 14.83 17.11
C ASN A 232 -40.21 15.64 16.74
N GLY A 233 -40.91 15.20 15.71
CA GLY A 233 -42.23 15.68 15.34
C GLY A 233 -43.32 15.26 16.32
N THR A 234 -44.54 15.53 15.91
CA THR A 234 -45.80 15.22 16.57
C THR A 234 -46.57 14.17 15.76
N ASP A 235 -47.75 13.76 16.23
CA ASP A 235 -48.59 12.85 15.45
C ASP A 235 -49.39 13.59 14.34
N SER A 236 -48.88 14.71 13.81
CA SER A 236 -49.53 15.58 12.81
C SER A 236 -48.50 16.03 11.78
N ASP A 237 -48.96 16.40 10.58
CA ASP A 237 -48.10 16.87 9.48
C ASP A 237 -47.17 18.03 9.92
N ASP A 238 -45.88 17.75 10.04
CA ASP A 238 -44.83 18.65 10.51
C ASP A 238 -43.86 19.06 9.40
N VAL A 239 -43.18 20.19 9.63
CA VAL A 239 -42.04 20.64 8.82
C VAL A 239 -40.83 20.75 9.75
N LEU A 240 -39.92 19.79 9.62
CA LEU A 240 -38.77 19.62 10.49
C LEU A 240 -37.50 19.98 9.71
N ASN A 241 -36.71 20.92 10.24
CA ASN A 241 -35.45 21.35 9.65
C ASN A 241 -34.33 21.15 10.67
N GLY A 242 -33.31 20.41 10.26
CA GLY A 242 -32.04 20.26 10.93
C GLY A 242 -31.12 21.46 10.73
N SER A 243 -29.85 21.22 10.98
CA SER A 243 -28.75 22.16 10.99
C SER A 243 -27.60 21.65 10.10
N ASP A 244 -26.41 22.23 10.22
CA ASP A 244 -25.26 21.84 9.39
C ASP A 244 -24.43 20.70 10.01
N GLY A 245 -24.95 20.00 11.01
CA GLY A 245 -24.30 18.83 11.61
C GLY A 245 -25.21 17.61 11.59
N ASN A 246 -24.63 16.46 11.93
CA ASN A 246 -25.29 15.16 11.82
C ASN A 246 -26.51 15.07 12.76
N ASP A 247 -27.69 15.20 12.20
CA ASP A 247 -28.97 15.29 12.88
C ASP A 247 -29.73 13.96 12.88
N THR A 248 -30.61 13.79 13.85
CA THR A 248 -31.58 12.69 13.88
C THR A 248 -32.98 13.27 13.88
N ILE A 249 -33.73 13.01 12.82
CA ILE A 249 -35.07 13.59 12.60
C ILE A 249 -36.10 12.46 12.55
N ASP A 250 -37.02 12.47 13.51
CA ASP A 250 -38.15 11.54 13.59
C ASP A 250 -39.45 12.31 13.40
N GLY A 251 -40.10 12.12 12.24
CA GLY A 251 -41.40 12.74 11.92
C GLY A 251 -42.51 12.26 12.84
N LYS A 252 -42.44 10.99 13.27
CA LYS A 252 -43.56 10.21 13.83
C LYS A 252 -44.72 10.13 12.84
N ALA A 253 -45.93 9.93 13.36
CA ALA A 253 -47.12 9.81 12.53
C ALA A 253 -47.48 11.17 11.92
N GLY A 254 -47.68 11.23 10.62
CA GLY A 254 -48.01 12.48 9.95
C GLY A 254 -47.67 12.34 8.49
N ALA A 255 -47.99 13.31 7.64
CA ALA A 255 -47.30 13.44 6.36
C ALA A 255 -46.27 14.56 6.52
N ASP A 256 -45.06 14.18 6.89
CA ASP A 256 -44.05 15.13 7.34
C ASP A 256 -43.10 15.56 6.21
N THR A 257 -42.56 16.77 6.31
CA THR A 257 -41.46 17.22 5.48
C THR A 257 -40.23 17.42 6.34
N MET A 258 -39.18 16.65 6.08
CA MET A 258 -37.96 16.62 6.86
C MET A 258 -36.77 17.04 5.99
N SER A 259 -35.92 17.92 6.51
CA SER A 259 -34.67 18.33 5.87
C SER A 259 -33.58 18.39 6.92
N GLY A 260 -32.45 17.76 6.66
CA GLY A 260 -31.35 17.51 7.59
C GLY A 260 -30.38 18.66 7.55
N GLY A 261 -29.87 18.97 6.36
CA GLY A 261 -29.14 20.20 6.11
C GLY A 261 -27.78 19.92 5.53
N TRP A 262 -26.74 19.97 6.35
CA TRP A 262 -25.41 19.44 6.04
C TRP A 262 -25.01 18.50 7.18
N GLY A 263 -24.08 17.59 6.91
CA GLY A 263 -23.73 16.50 7.82
C GLY A 263 -24.43 15.21 7.44
N ASP A 264 -24.05 14.12 8.10
CA ASP A 264 -24.66 12.81 7.86
C ASP A 264 -25.92 12.68 8.72
N ASP A 265 -27.09 12.81 8.09
CA ASP A 265 -28.37 12.90 8.77
C ASP A 265 -29.10 11.54 8.79
N THR A 266 -29.89 11.32 9.84
CA THR A 266 -30.71 10.11 9.99
C THR A 266 -32.19 10.46 10.12
N TYR A 267 -33.00 9.87 9.25
CA TYR A 267 -34.44 10.08 9.18
C TYR A 267 -35.22 8.83 9.58
N TYR A 268 -36.24 9.00 10.42
CA TYR A 268 -37.22 7.95 10.70
C TYR A 268 -38.50 8.22 9.93
N VAL A 269 -38.90 7.24 9.11
CA VAL A 269 -40.09 7.31 8.24
C VAL A 269 -41.09 6.23 8.68
N ASP A 270 -42.29 6.67 9.06
CA ASP A 270 -43.39 5.78 9.45
C ASP A 270 -44.66 5.98 8.61
N ASN A 271 -44.69 7.01 7.78
CA ASN A 271 -45.78 7.26 6.85
C ASN A 271 -45.27 7.34 5.41
N VAL A 272 -45.96 6.65 4.51
CA VAL A 272 -45.63 6.61 3.06
C VAL A 272 -45.73 7.98 2.36
N LYS A 273 -46.20 9.02 3.05
CA LYS A 273 -46.30 10.39 2.55
C LYS A 273 -45.22 11.32 3.10
N ASP A 274 -44.32 10.82 3.94
CA ASP A 274 -43.19 11.62 4.42
C ASP A 274 -42.26 11.96 3.25
N VAL A 275 -41.74 13.18 3.29
CA VAL A 275 -40.88 13.75 2.26
C VAL A 275 -39.57 14.15 2.91
N ILE A 276 -38.47 13.63 2.37
CA ILE A 276 -37.12 14.00 2.75
C ILE A 276 -36.56 14.93 1.68
N ILE A 277 -35.93 16.02 2.12
CA ILE A 277 -35.30 17.02 1.26
C ILE A 277 -33.83 17.11 1.65
N GLU A 278 -32.97 16.55 0.79
CA GLU A 278 -31.53 16.60 0.94
C GLU A 278 -30.83 17.42 -0.14
N LYS A 279 -29.69 17.99 0.26
CA LYS A 279 -28.82 18.76 -0.64
C LYS A 279 -27.77 17.85 -1.24
N LYS A 280 -27.31 18.21 -2.45
CA LYS A 280 -26.22 17.51 -3.09
C LYS A 280 -24.92 17.70 -2.28
N ASP A 281 -24.16 16.64 -2.12
CA ASP A 281 -22.85 16.62 -1.45
C ASP A 281 -22.89 17.12 0.01
N ALA A 282 -24.05 16.98 0.67
CA ALA A 282 -24.27 17.51 2.01
C ALA A 282 -23.84 16.58 3.15
N GLY A 283 -23.66 15.29 2.86
CA GLY A 283 -23.34 14.25 3.82
C GLY A 283 -23.67 12.89 3.22
N THR A 284 -23.63 11.84 4.04
CA THR A 284 -24.15 10.51 3.71
C THR A 284 -25.38 10.24 4.57
N ASP A 285 -26.55 10.31 3.94
CA ASP A 285 -27.81 10.36 4.67
C ASP A 285 -28.50 8.99 4.73
N THR A 286 -29.15 8.72 5.86
CA THR A 286 -29.76 7.43 6.16
C THR A 286 -31.24 7.54 6.47
N VAL A 287 -32.05 6.76 5.76
CA VAL A 287 -33.48 6.60 6.04
C VAL A 287 -33.75 5.26 6.69
N ILE A 288 -34.30 5.30 7.90
CA ILE A 288 -34.80 4.13 8.62
C ILE A 288 -36.33 4.14 8.48
N SER A 289 -36.85 3.21 7.67
CA SER A 289 -38.28 3.17 7.34
C SER A 289 -38.97 1.94 7.91
N SER A 290 -40.16 2.14 8.50
CA SER A 290 -41.06 1.04 8.89
C SER A 290 -42.16 0.77 7.85
N VAL A 291 -42.19 1.55 6.78
CA VAL A 291 -43.11 1.45 5.65
C VAL A 291 -42.35 1.33 4.32
N SER A 292 -43.05 1.06 3.23
CA SER A 292 -42.40 1.09 1.90
C SER A 292 -41.88 2.49 1.59
N TYR A 293 -40.65 2.58 1.09
CA TYR A 293 -39.96 3.84 0.85
C TYR A 293 -39.17 3.83 -0.46
N THR A 294 -38.96 5.01 -1.03
CA THR A 294 -38.08 5.24 -2.19
C THR A 294 -37.20 6.41 -1.83
N ALA A 295 -35.88 6.22 -1.92
CA ALA A 295 -34.89 7.23 -1.60
C ALA A 295 -35.19 8.53 -2.34
N ALA A 296 -35.22 9.63 -1.60
CA ALA A 296 -35.19 10.96 -2.18
C ALA A 296 -33.86 11.17 -2.93
N THR A 297 -33.78 12.22 -3.74
CA THR A 297 -32.49 12.60 -4.35
C THR A 297 -31.49 12.98 -3.26
N ASN A 298 -30.22 12.56 -3.42
CA ASN A 298 -29.14 12.76 -2.44
C ASN A 298 -29.36 12.05 -1.10
N VAL A 299 -30.04 10.89 -1.12
CA VAL A 299 -30.11 9.99 0.04
C VAL A 299 -29.39 8.71 -0.35
N GLU A 300 -28.40 8.31 0.44
CA GLU A 300 -27.50 7.21 0.10
C GLU A 300 -27.94 5.89 0.72
N ASN A 301 -28.52 5.90 1.92
CA ASN A 301 -28.83 4.67 2.65
C ASN A 301 -30.31 4.54 2.98
N VAL A 302 -30.89 3.36 2.72
CA VAL A 302 -32.26 3.00 3.11
C VAL A 302 -32.24 1.69 3.88
N THR A 303 -32.70 1.72 5.14
CA THR A 303 -32.89 0.53 5.99
C THR A 303 -34.36 0.34 6.28
N LEU A 304 -34.91 -0.80 5.87
CA LEU A 304 -36.26 -1.22 6.20
C LEU A 304 -36.27 -1.92 7.56
N THR A 305 -37.31 -1.66 8.36
CA THR A 305 -37.45 -2.23 9.71
C THR A 305 -38.72 -3.06 9.86
N GLY A 306 -38.77 -3.85 10.93
CA GLY A 306 -39.90 -4.75 11.21
C GLY A 306 -39.87 -6.02 10.38
N ASN A 307 -41.05 -6.64 10.21
CA ASN A 307 -41.20 -7.93 9.53
C ASN A 307 -42.26 -7.87 8.41
N ALA A 308 -42.59 -6.66 7.94
CA ALA A 308 -43.60 -6.46 6.93
C ALA A 308 -43.02 -6.70 5.53
N ASN A 309 -43.84 -7.21 4.62
CA ASN A 309 -43.48 -7.39 3.21
C ASN A 309 -43.57 -6.03 2.50
N ILE A 310 -42.53 -5.22 2.65
CA ILE A 310 -42.47 -3.84 2.14
C ILE A 310 -41.43 -3.68 1.04
N PHE A 311 -41.54 -2.58 0.31
CA PHE A 311 -40.69 -2.24 -0.83
C PHE A 311 -39.69 -1.15 -0.44
N GLY A 312 -38.44 -1.32 -0.86
CA GLY A 312 -37.39 -0.30 -0.80
C GLY A 312 -36.90 0.01 -2.21
N ALA A 313 -36.63 1.27 -2.51
CA ALA A 313 -35.90 1.64 -3.71
C ALA A 313 -34.88 2.74 -3.46
N GLY A 314 -33.79 2.69 -4.21
CA GLY A 314 -32.80 3.75 -4.28
C GLY A 314 -33.18 4.83 -5.31
N ASN A 315 -32.19 5.63 -5.69
CA ASN A 315 -32.27 6.76 -6.60
C ASN A 315 -31.32 6.56 -7.81
N ASN A 316 -30.60 7.60 -8.25
CA ASN A 316 -29.66 7.49 -9.39
C ASN A 316 -28.19 7.59 -8.93
N SER A 317 -27.94 7.52 -7.62
CA SER A 317 -26.63 7.53 -6.99
C SER A 317 -26.35 6.13 -6.42
N ASP A 318 -25.09 5.84 -6.11
CA ASP A 318 -24.69 4.63 -5.39
C ASP A 318 -25.43 4.56 -4.03
N ASN A 319 -26.25 3.52 -3.83
CA ASN A 319 -27.08 3.38 -2.65
C ASN A 319 -26.83 2.07 -1.89
N ILE A 320 -27.00 2.14 -0.57
CA ILE A 320 -27.06 0.96 0.31
C ILE A 320 -28.50 0.70 0.72
N LEU A 321 -29.06 -0.42 0.26
CA LEU A 321 -30.41 -0.85 0.61
C LEU A 321 -30.33 -2.06 1.54
N THR A 322 -30.96 -1.95 2.70
CA THR A 322 -31.10 -3.05 3.66
C THR A 322 -32.57 -3.40 3.85
N GLY A 323 -32.93 -4.63 3.52
CA GLY A 323 -34.23 -5.24 3.77
C GLY A 323 -34.50 -5.51 5.25
N ASN A 324 -35.65 -6.10 5.53
CA ASN A 324 -36.09 -6.50 6.86
C ASN A 324 -36.34 -8.02 6.90
N ALA A 325 -37.01 -8.54 7.92
CA ALA A 325 -37.25 -9.99 8.03
C ALA A 325 -38.51 -10.48 7.26
N GLY A 326 -39.11 -9.61 6.44
CA GLY A 326 -40.28 -9.90 5.62
C GLY A 326 -39.90 -10.08 4.15
N HIS A 327 -40.85 -10.49 3.32
CA HIS A 327 -40.60 -10.68 1.89
C HIS A 327 -40.55 -9.32 1.20
N ASN A 328 -39.35 -8.81 0.98
CA ASN A 328 -39.09 -7.49 0.44
C ASN A 328 -38.99 -7.49 -1.08
N ARG A 329 -39.32 -6.34 -1.66
CA ARG A 329 -38.95 -6.01 -3.03
C ARG A 329 -37.97 -4.85 -2.96
N LEU A 330 -36.73 -5.06 -3.40
CA LEU A 330 -35.67 -4.06 -3.35
C LEU A 330 -35.26 -3.74 -4.79
N ASN A 331 -35.17 -2.45 -5.13
CA ASN A 331 -34.73 -1.99 -6.44
C ASN A 331 -33.80 -0.79 -6.27
N SER A 332 -32.50 -0.98 -6.40
CA SER A 332 -31.53 0.05 -6.02
C SER A 332 -31.41 1.17 -7.06
N GLY A 333 -31.51 0.87 -8.35
CA GLY A 333 -31.81 1.87 -9.38
C GLY A 333 -30.68 2.08 -10.36
N ARG A 334 -29.97 3.20 -10.27
CA ARG A 334 -28.71 3.40 -11.00
C ARG A 334 -27.62 3.73 -10.01
N GLY A 335 -26.38 3.45 -10.38
CA GLY A 335 -25.22 3.61 -9.51
C GLY A 335 -24.70 2.23 -9.16
N ASN A 336 -23.51 2.18 -8.56
CA ASN A 336 -22.95 0.93 -8.06
C ASN A 336 -23.53 0.68 -6.67
N ASP A 337 -24.57 -0.13 -6.60
CA ASP A 337 -25.39 -0.28 -5.41
C ASP A 337 -24.96 -1.47 -4.54
N THR A 338 -25.35 -1.44 -3.27
CA THR A 338 -25.22 -2.57 -2.35
C THR A 338 -26.58 -2.90 -1.75
N VAL A 339 -27.08 -4.11 -1.98
CA VAL A 339 -28.42 -4.54 -1.56
C VAL A 339 -28.35 -5.80 -0.71
N TYR A 340 -28.92 -5.73 0.49
CA TYR A 340 -29.08 -6.86 1.41
C TYR A 340 -30.57 -7.19 1.59
N GLY A 341 -31.01 -8.38 1.20
CA GLY A 341 -32.38 -8.88 1.42
C GLY A 341 -32.69 -9.15 2.89
N MET A 342 -31.68 -9.64 3.63
CA MET A 342 -31.75 -10.07 5.03
C MET A 342 -32.51 -11.38 5.24
N GLY A 343 -33.83 -11.35 5.37
CA GLY A 343 -34.58 -12.60 5.58
C GLY A 343 -35.99 -12.51 5.05
N GLY A 344 -36.50 -13.59 4.48
CA GLY A 344 -37.75 -13.57 3.73
C GLY A 344 -37.53 -14.21 2.37
N ASN A 345 -38.54 -14.25 1.51
CA ASN A 345 -38.30 -14.60 0.10
C ASN A 345 -38.39 -13.32 -0.71
N ASP A 346 -37.23 -12.78 -1.03
CA ASP A 346 -37.05 -11.42 -1.51
C ASP A 346 -36.91 -11.37 -3.03
N ASN A 347 -37.17 -10.18 -3.58
CA ASN A 347 -36.94 -9.88 -4.98
C ASN A 347 -36.02 -8.66 -5.09
N LEU A 348 -34.76 -8.90 -5.38
CA LEU A 348 -33.70 -7.90 -5.48
C LEU A 348 -33.45 -7.56 -6.95
N ASN A 349 -33.32 -6.27 -7.25
CA ASN A 349 -32.90 -5.75 -8.53
C ASN A 349 -31.82 -4.69 -8.32
N GLY A 350 -30.63 -4.90 -8.90
CA GLY A 350 -29.52 -3.93 -8.89
C GLY A 350 -29.83 -2.73 -9.77
N GLY A 351 -29.94 -2.97 -11.08
CA GLY A 351 -30.28 -1.92 -12.05
C GLY A 351 -29.09 -1.57 -12.92
N ASP A 352 -28.85 -0.28 -13.18
CA ASP A 352 -27.68 0.14 -13.96
C ASP A 352 -26.49 0.38 -13.02
N GLY A 353 -25.39 -0.37 -13.14
CA GLY A 353 -24.16 -0.19 -12.34
C GLY A 353 -23.52 -1.53 -11.99
N ASP A 354 -22.30 -1.52 -11.47
CA ASP A 354 -21.65 -2.73 -10.96
C ASP A 354 -22.16 -2.98 -9.52
N ASP A 355 -23.16 -3.85 -9.36
CA ASP A 355 -23.91 -4.00 -8.11
C ASP A 355 -23.44 -5.16 -7.23
N TYR A 356 -23.64 -5.03 -5.91
CA TYR A 356 -23.51 -6.12 -4.94
C TYR A 356 -24.87 -6.50 -4.37
N LEU A 357 -25.30 -7.75 -4.59
CA LEU A 357 -26.62 -8.24 -4.19
C LEU A 357 -26.49 -9.50 -3.33
N ASP A 358 -26.98 -9.45 -2.09
CA ASP A 358 -27.04 -10.57 -1.15
C ASP A 358 -28.49 -10.83 -0.71
N GLY A 359 -29.03 -12.01 -1.05
CA GLY A 359 -30.39 -12.42 -0.71
C GLY A 359 -30.61 -12.64 0.79
N GLY A 360 -29.62 -13.18 1.50
CA GLY A 360 -29.73 -13.51 2.92
C GLY A 360 -30.41 -14.87 3.18
N GLU A 361 -31.40 -14.93 4.07
CA GLU A 361 -32.16 -16.16 4.35
C GLU A 361 -33.46 -16.20 3.57
N GLY A 362 -33.67 -17.17 2.69
CA GLY A 362 -34.84 -17.09 1.83
C GLY A 362 -34.94 -18.12 0.73
N ASN A 363 -35.87 -17.87 -0.18
CA ASN A 363 -35.77 -18.40 -1.55
C ASN A 363 -35.94 -17.16 -2.43
N ASP A 364 -34.83 -16.55 -2.77
CA ASP A 364 -34.77 -15.19 -3.29
C ASP A 364 -34.69 -15.18 -4.81
N ASN A 365 -35.15 -14.09 -5.40
CA ASN A 365 -35.01 -13.82 -6.82
C ASN A 365 -34.15 -12.58 -7.00
N ILE A 366 -32.91 -12.78 -7.45
CA ILE A 366 -31.88 -11.74 -7.53
C ILE A 366 -31.58 -11.47 -9.02
N ASN A 367 -31.70 -10.20 -9.42
CA ASN A 367 -31.38 -9.72 -10.76
C ASN A 367 -30.35 -8.58 -10.69
N GLY A 368 -29.17 -8.74 -11.29
CA GLY A 368 -28.16 -7.68 -11.41
C GLY A 368 -28.60 -6.57 -12.36
N ASP A 369 -29.13 -6.96 -13.52
CA ASP A 369 -29.53 -6.11 -14.64
C ASP A 369 -28.34 -5.67 -15.52
N ALA A 370 -27.80 -4.46 -15.42
CA ALA A 370 -26.75 -3.99 -16.32
C ALA A 370 -25.51 -3.51 -15.57
N GLY A 371 -24.37 -4.15 -15.80
CA GLY A 371 -23.10 -3.92 -15.11
C GLY A 371 -22.46 -5.25 -14.76
N ASN A 372 -21.28 -5.22 -14.15
CA ASN A 372 -20.59 -6.43 -13.68
C ASN A 372 -20.99 -6.67 -12.22
N ASP A 373 -21.97 -7.53 -12.02
CA ASP A 373 -22.63 -7.66 -10.73
C ASP A 373 -22.04 -8.81 -9.91
N THR A 374 -22.11 -8.71 -8.58
CA THR A 374 -21.80 -9.79 -7.64
C THR A 374 -23.08 -10.26 -6.95
N LEU A 375 -23.46 -11.51 -7.18
CA LEU A 375 -24.71 -12.09 -6.68
C LEU A 375 -24.43 -13.23 -5.69
N ILE A 376 -25.05 -13.11 -4.51
CA ILE A 376 -25.02 -14.11 -3.43
C ILE A 376 -26.47 -14.47 -3.12
N GLY A 377 -26.85 -15.74 -3.34
CA GLY A 377 -28.18 -16.24 -2.96
C GLY A 377 -28.36 -16.22 -1.44
N GLY A 378 -27.40 -16.81 -0.74
CA GLY A 378 -27.45 -16.95 0.71
C GLY A 378 -27.98 -18.34 1.09
N LYS A 379 -28.85 -18.41 2.09
CA LYS A 379 -29.46 -19.68 2.52
C LYS A 379 -30.79 -19.88 1.81
N GLY A 380 -30.92 -21.06 1.19
CA GLY A 380 -32.15 -21.54 0.59
C GLY A 380 -32.06 -21.54 -0.92
N LYS A 381 -33.18 -21.78 -1.60
CA LYS A 381 -33.19 -22.08 -3.04
C LYS A 381 -33.38 -20.79 -3.83
N ASP A 382 -32.28 -20.17 -4.21
CA ASP A 382 -32.31 -18.86 -4.83
C ASP A 382 -32.25 -18.95 -6.35
N THR A 383 -32.76 -17.91 -7.01
CA THR A 383 -32.66 -17.74 -8.46
C THR A 383 -31.83 -16.49 -8.74
N LEU A 384 -30.70 -16.69 -9.42
CA LEU A 384 -29.70 -15.65 -9.67
C LEU A 384 -29.62 -15.38 -11.17
N LYS A 385 -29.73 -14.11 -11.56
CA LYS A 385 -29.55 -13.64 -12.93
C LYS A 385 -28.73 -12.35 -12.92
N GLY A 386 -27.49 -12.40 -13.39
CA GLY A 386 -26.58 -11.26 -13.49
C GLY A 386 -27.10 -10.28 -14.53
N GLY A 387 -27.15 -10.71 -15.79
CA GLY A 387 -27.69 -9.89 -16.87
C GLY A 387 -26.58 -9.38 -17.79
N ALA A 388 -26.60 -8.11 -18.12
CA ALA A 388 -25.67 -7.53 -19.08
C ALA A 388 -24.37 -7.08 -18.39
N GLY A 389 -23.32 -7.88 -18.45
CA GLY A 389 -21.98 -7.50 -18.01
C GLY A 389 -21.11 -8.73 -17.88
N ASN A 390 -20.14 -8.76 -16.97
CA ASN A 390 -19.45 -9.99 -16.61
C ASN A 390 -19.68 -10.25 -15.13
N ASP A 391 -20.63 -11.12 -14.84
CA ASP A 391 -21.16 -11.25 -13.49
C ASP A 391 -20.46 -12.34 -12.69
N THR A 392 -20.43 -12.15 -11.38
CA THR A 392 -19.83 -13.09 -10.41
C THR A 392 -20.91 -13.67 -9.52
N TYR A 393 -21.06 -14.98 -9.56
CA TYR A 393 -21.96 -15.74 -8.70
C TYR A 393 -21.16 -16.42 -7.60
N ILE A 394 -21.65 -16.35 -6.36
CA ILE A 394 -21.04 -17.08 -5.25
C ILE A 394 -21.75 -18.41 -5.08
N PHE A 395 -20.99 -19.50 -5.04
CA PHE A 395 -21.53 -20.84 -4.86
C PHE A 395 -22.24 -20.99 -3.51
N GLY A 396 -23.55 -21.24 -3.56
CA GLY A 396 -24.45 -21.31 -2.40
C GLY A 396 -25.34 -22.55 -2.36
N ASP A 397 -26.42 -22.48 -1.58
CA ASP A 397 -27.18 -23.63 -1.06
C ASP A 397 -28.40 -24.03 -1.92
N ASP A 398 -28.18 -24.76 -3.02
CA ASP A 398 -29.22 -25.21 -3.98
C ASP A 398 -29.74 -24.10 -4.92
N ASP A 399 -28.85 -23.21 -5.33
CA ASP A 399 -29.16 -22.07 -6.19
C ASP A 399 -29.35 -22.44 -7.66
N THR A 400 -30.10 -21.61 -8.37
CA THR A 400 -30.26 -21.70 -9.83
C THR A 400 -29.74 -20.43 -10.50
N ILE A 401 -28.72 -20.58 -11.35
CA ILE A 401 -28.21 -19.49 -12.19
C ILE A 401 -28.90 -19.53 -13.55
N ILE A 402 -29.41 -18.39 -13.99
CA ILE A 402 -30.07 -18.19 -15.29
C ILE A 402 -29.49 -16.96 -15.96
N ASP A 403 -28.40 -17.15 -16.71
CA ASP A 403 -27.75 -16.05 -17.43
C ASP A 403 -27.20 -16.48 -18.78
N ASP A 404 -27.50 -15.71 -19.81
CA ASP A 404 -27.10 -15.96 -21.20
C ASP A 404 -26.30 -14.80 -21.83
N GLN A 405 -25.89 -13.84 -21.00
CA GLN A 405 -25.14 -12.66 -21.35
C GLN A 405 -23.82 -12.62 -20.57
N GLY A 406 -22.80 -11.96 -21.12
CA GLY A 406 -21.53 -11.81 -20.42
C GLY A 406 -20.54 -12.97 -20.46
N ASN A 407 -19.35 -12.74 -19.89
CA ASN A 407 -18.37 -13.78 -19.56
C ASN A 407 -18.34 -13.99 -18.04
N ASN A 408 -19.29 -14.78 -17.55
CA ASN A 408 -19.55 -14.87 -16.12
C ASN A 408 -18.60 -15.81 -15.37
N THR A 409 -18.51 -15.59 -14.07
CA THR A 409 -17.68 -16.32 -13.12
C THR A 409 -18.56 -16.97 -12.04
N LEU A 410 -18.33 -18.25 -11.74
CA LEU A 410 -18.82 -18.89 -10.51
C LEU A 410 -17.64 -19.06 -9.55
N ARG A 411 -17.71 -18.44 -8.37
CA ARG A 411 -16.68 -18.51 -7.34
C ARG A 411 -17.10 -19.44 -6.21
N PHE A 412 -16.24 -20.39 -5.89
CA PHE A 412 -16.42 -21.33 -4.79
C PHE A 412 -15.80 -20.80 -3.50
N SER A 413 -16.25 -21.32 -2.37
CA SER A 413 -15.68 -21.02 -1.05
C SER A 413 -14.32 -21.71 -0.85
N ASP A 414 -13.46 -21.10 -0.03
CA ASP A 414 -12.08 -21.56 0.22
C ASP A 414 -11.99 -22.91 0.97
N ASP A 415 -13.11 -23.48 1.40
CA ASP A 415 -13.15 -24.80 2.05
C ASP A 415 -13.37 -25.96 1.06
N LEU A 416 -13.79 -25.66 -0.17
CA LEU A 416 -14.03 -26.64 -1.22
C LEU A 416 -12.76 -26.93 -2.03
N ARG A 417 -12.55 -28.22 -2.36
CA ARG A 417 -11.50 -28.69 -3.28
C ARG A 417 -12.13 -29.35 -4.50
N ILE A 418 -11.35 -29.57 -5.56
CA ILE A 418 -11.83 -30.25 -6.79
C ILE A 418 -12.47 -31.62 -6.48
N LYS A 419 -11.91 -32.37 -5.52
CA LYS A 419 -12.44 -33.67 -5.08
C LYS A 419 -13.82 -33.61 -4.41
N ASP A 420 -14.19 -32.45 -3.88
CA ASP A 420 -15.48 -32.24 -3.21
C ASP A 420 -16.61 -31.98 -4.20
N LEU A 421 -16.28 -31.66 -5.46
CA LEU A 421 -17.22 -31.31 -6.50
C LEU A 421 -17.64 -32.53 -7.34
N LYS A 422 -18.92 -32.59 -7.69
CA LYS A 422 -19.45 -33.49 -8.71
C LYS A 422 -20.24 -32.68 -9.73
N ILE A 423 -19.93 -32.90 -11.00
CA ILE A 423 -20.60 -32.20 -12.11
C ILE A 423 -21.43 -33.20 -12.92
N SER A 424 -22.73 -32.93 -13.02
CA SER A 424 -23.65 -33.66 -13.88
C SER A 424 -24.10 -32.78 -15.04
N VAL A 425 -23.79 -33.18 -16.26
CA VAL A 425 -24.19 -32.48 -17.49
C VAL A 425 -25.45 -33.13 -18.07
N ASN A 426 -26.56 -32.40 -18.11
CA ASN A 426 -27.86 -32.90 -18.52
C ASN A 426 -28.37 -32.17 -19.77
N ASP A 427 -28.87 -32.90 -20.75
CA ASP A 427 -29.61 -32.32 -21.88
C ASP A 427 -30.91 -31.68 -21.39
N ASN A 428 -31.13 -30.41 -21.74
CA ASN A 428 -32.38 -29.72 -21.44
C ASN A 428 -33.36 -29.79 -22.62
N ALA A 429 -34.62 -29.40 -22.37
CA ALA A 429 -35.70 -29.51 -23.35
C ALA A 429 -35.52 -28.59 -24.57
N GLN A 430 -34.70 -27.56 -24.43
CA GLN A 430 -34.37 -26.55 -25.43
C GLN A 430 -33.22 -27.00 -26.34
N GLY A 431 -32.58 -28.14 -26.05
CA GLY A 431 -31.46 -28.68 -26.81
C GLY A 431 -30.08 -28.17 -26.35
N GLY A 432 -30.02 -27.42 -25.26
CA GLY A 432 -28.80 -27.05 -24.55
C GLY A 432 -28.43 -28.06 -23.46
N LYS A 433 -27.43 -27.68 -22.65
CA LYS A 433 -26.87 -28.46 -21.55
C LYS A 433 -26.98 -27.68 -20.24
N ASP A 434 -27.75 -28.21 -19.30
CA ASP A 434 -27.77 -27.74 -17.91
C ASP A 434 -26.65 -28.43 -17.13
N TRP A 435 -25.96 -27.70 -16.26
CA TRP A 435 -24.95 -28.25 -15.35
C TRP A 435 -25.45 -28.21 -13.93
N LEU A 436 -25.45 -29.37 -13.27
CA LEU A 436 -25.63 -29.47 -11.83
C LEU A 436 -24.28 -29.73 -11.19
N ILE A 437 -23.79 -28.78 -10.40
CA ILE A 437 -22.58 -28.90 -9.61
C ILE A 437 -23.00 -29.11 -8.16
N THR A 438 -22.51 -30.18 -7.53
CA THR A 438 -22.86 -30.52 -6.14
C THR A 438 -21.61 -30.71 -5.30
N SER A 439 -21.64 -30.24 -4.05
CA SER A 439 -20.71 -30.60 -2.98
C SER A 439 -21.39 -31.53 -1.96
N ALA A 440 -20.76 -31.76 -0.81
CA ALA A 440 -21.37 -32.52 0.28
C ALA A 440 -22.63 -31.84 0.88
N ASN A 441 -22.66 -30.50 0.89
CA ASN A 441 -23.66 -29.73 1.61
C ASN A 441 -24.45 -28.75 0.73
N SER A 442 -23.99 -28.46 -0.48
CA SER A 442 -24.53 -27.38 -1.31
C SER A 442 -24.58 -27.79 -2.78
N SER A 443 -25.39 -27.11 -3.58
CA SER A 443 -25.45 -27.33 -5.02
C SER A 443 -25.79 -26.08 -5.80
N VAL A 444 -25.39 -26.02 -7.06
CA VAL A 444 -25.86 -25.01 -8.01
C VAL A 444 -26.29 -25.66 -9.32
N LEU A 445 -27.44 -25.24 -9.82
CA LEU A 445 -27.93 -25.56 -11.15
C LEU A 445 -27.68 -24.38 -12.08
N ILE A 446 -26.77 -24.54 -13.02
CA ILE A 446 -26.57 -23.56 -14.09
C ILE A 446 -27.43 -23.97 -15.28
N ARG A 447 -28.44 -23.16 -15.57
CA ARG A 447 -29.34 -23.37 -16.72
C ARG A 447 -28.66 -22.96 -18.01
N ASP A 448 -28.80 -23.78 -19.04
CA ASP A 448 -28.21 -23.51 -20.36
C ASP A 448 -26.71 -23.17 -20.30
N GLN A 449 -25.97 -23.82 -19.40
CA GLN A 449 -24.52 -23.66 -19.27
C GLN A 449 -23.80 -23.77 -20.61
N ILE A 450 -24.29 -24.66 -21.49
CA ILE A 450 -24.03 -24.56 -22.92
C ILE A 450 -25.38 -24.54 -23.64
N SER A 451 -25.76 -23.41 -24.22
CA SER A 451 -27.01 -23.27 -24.96
C SER A 451 -27.02 -24.07 -26.27
N ALA A 452 -28.18 -24.22 -26.90
CA ALA A 452 -28.33 -24.94 -28.18
C ALA A 452 -27.53 -24.30 -29.34
N ASP A 453 -27.24 -23.01 -29.28
CA ASP A 453 -26.37 -22.27 -30.21
C ASP A 453 -24.90 -22.21 -29.79
N GLY A 454 -24.54 -22.84 -28.66
CA GLY A 454 -23.17 -23.00 -28.19
C GLY A 454 -22.64 -21.83 -27.36
N LYS A 455 -23.50 -20.92 -26.89
CA LYS A 455 -23.12 -19.89 -25.92
C LYS A 455 -22.92 -20.54 -24.55
N VAL A 456 -22.01 -19.97 -23.79
CA VAL A 456 -21.66 -20.44 -22.44
C VAL A 456 -22.23 -19.45 -21.43
N SER A 457 -22.95 -19.95 -20.41
CA SER A 457 -23.49 -19.12 -19.32
C SER A 457 -22.36 -18.67 -18.38
N VAL A 458 -21.66 -19.63 -17.75
CA VAL A 458 -20.52 -19.37 -16.87
C VAL A 458 -19.22 -19.81 -17.54
N GLY A 459 -18.39 -18.84 -17.92
CA GLY A 459 -17.13 -19.11 -18.63
C GLY A 459 -15.97 -19.49 -17.72
N ARG A 460 -15.98 -18.95 -16.49
CA ARG A 460 -14.89 -19.06 -15.51
C ARG A 460 -15.39 -19.65 -14.19
N PHE A 461 -14.58 -20.49 -13.58
CA PHE A 461 -14.86 -21.13 -12.30
C PHE A 461 -13.65 -20.90 -11.39
N GLU A 462 -13.84 -20.18 -10.28
CA GLU A 462 -12.76 -19.80 -9.37
C GLU A 462 -12.80 -20.65 -8.10
N LEU A 463 -11.74 -21.38 -7.81
CA LEU A 463 -11.63 -22.30 -6.67
C LEU A 463 -10.23 -22.19 -6.06
N LEU A 464 -10.12 -21.81 -4.78
CA LEU A 464 -8.85 -21.66 -4.06
C LEU A 464 -7.84 -20.71 -4.74
N GLY A 465 -8.33 -19.67 -5.42
CA GLY A 465 -7.48 -18.73 -6.17
C GLY A 465 -7.15 -19.18 -7.60
N GLU A 466 -7.45 -20.43 -7.97
CA GLU A 466 -7.28 -20.95 -9.32
C GLU A 466 -8.49 -20.65 -10.20
N THR A 467 -8.27 -20.42 -11.50
CA THR A 467 -9.33 -20.18 -12.49
C THR A 467 -9.42 -21.32 -13.50
N TYR A 468 -10.56 -22.00 -13.53
CA TYR A 468 -10.87 -23.04 -14.51
C TYR A 468 -11.82 -22.53 -15.60
N THR A 469 -11.60 -22.97 -16.83
CA THR A 469 -12.62 -22.93 -17.88
C THR A 469 -13.62 -24.06 -17.66
N HIS A 470 -14.80 -24.00 -18.30
CA HIS A 470 -15.75 -25.10 -18.26
C HIS A 470 -15.13 -26.44 -18.72
N GLU A 471 -14.27 -26.44 -19.75
CA GLU A 471 -13.60 -27.68 -20.20
C GLU A 471 -12.55 -28.20 -19.20
N SER A 472 -11.72 -27.31 -18.65
CA SER A 472 -10.67 -27.72 -17.70
C SER A 472 -11.27 -28.16 -16.38
N LEU A 473 -12.36 -27.53 -15.92
CA LEU A 473 -13.07 -27.96 -14.72
C LEU A 473 -13.65 -29.37 -14.88
N LEU A 474 -14.31 -29.67 -16.01
CA LEU A 474 -14.82 -31.02 -16.28
C LEU A 474 -13.70 -32.07 -16.31
N LYS A 475 -12.55 -31.73 -16.90
CA LYS A 475 -11.38 -32.63 -16.93
C LYS A 475 -10.83 -32.85 -15.54
N ALA A 476 -10.65 -31.80 -14.74
CA ALA A 476 -10.16 -31.87 -13.37
C ALA A 476 -11.08 -32.74 -12.50
N VAL A 477 -12.38 -32.47 -12.51
CA VAL A 477 -13.38 -33.26 -11.76
C VAL A 477 -13.49 -34.71 -12.27
N ALA A 478 -13.27 -34.96 -13.56
CA ALA A 478 -13.26 -36.32 -14.10
C ALA A 478 -11.96 -37.10 -13.83
N ASN A 479 -10.83 -36.40 -13.70
CA ASN A 479 -9.52 -37.00 -13.46
C ASN A 479 -9.22 -37.23 -11.99
N SER A 480 -9.89 -36.52 -11.08
CA SER A 480 -9.80 -36.73 -9.62
C SER A 480 -10.24 -38.12 -9.13
N ASN A 481 -10.46 -39.09 -10.02
CA ASN A 481 -10.84 -40.47 -9.68
C ASN A 481 -10.11 -41.55 -10.53
N LYS A 482 -9.04 -41.21 -11.26
CA LYS A 482 -8.26 -42.17 -12.10
C LYS A 482 -7.01 -42.69 -11.37
N GLN A 483 -6.52 -43.86 -11.77
CA GLN A 483 -5.24 -44.45 -11.31
C GLN A 483 -4.02 -43.83 -11.96
N GLY A 484 -2.95 -43.69 -11.16
CA GLY A 484 -1.71 -42.98 -11.47
C GLY A 484 -1.15 -43.21 -12.86
N SER A 485 -0.60 -42.14 -13.42
CA SER A 485 -0.28 -41.91 -14.82
C SER A 485 1.14 -41.38 -14.98
N ILE A 486 1.81 -41.78 -16.06
CA ILE A 486 3.02 -41.10 -16.54
C ILE A 486 2.56 -40.11 -17.61
N ILE A 487 2.77 -38.83 -17.34
CA ILE A 487 2.35 -37.72 -18.21
C ILE A 487 3.61 -37.00 -18.67
N THR A 488 3.74 -36.80 -19.99
CA THR A 488 4.86 -36.06 -20.57
C THR A 488 4.30 -34.99 -21.48
N GLY A 489 4.70 -33.74 -21.26
CA GLY A 489 4.35 -32.59 -22.08
C GLY A 489 5.18 -32.50 -23.36
N THR A 490 5.15 -31.32 -23.96
CA THR A 490 5.69 -31.04 -25.28
C THR A 490 6.89 -30.10 -25.18
N ALA A 491 6.96 -29.10 -26.05
CA ALA A 491 8.00 -28.06 -26.00
C ALA A 491 7.32 -26.70 -26.15
N ARG A 492 6.14 -26.57 -25.55
CA ARG A 492 5.21 -25.44 -25.60
C ARG A 492 4.55 -25.38 -24.24
N ASP A 493 4.03 -24.22 -23.88
CA ASP A 493 3.15 -24.01 -22.71
C ASP A 493 2.07 -25.11 -22.63
N ASP A 494 2.25 -26.02 -21.68
CA ASP A 494 1.43 -27.18 -21.41
C ASP A 494 0.75 -27.03 -20.04
N VAL A 495 -0.49 -27.52 -19.94
CA VAL A 495 -1.20 -27.66 -18.66
C VAL A 495 -1.44 -29.14 -18.44
N LEU A 496 -0.68 -29.71 -17.51
CA LEU A 496 -0.64 -31.14 -17.22
C LEU A 496 -1.25 -31.39 -15.84
N THR A 497 -2.19 -32.33 -15.76
CA THR A 497 -2.88 -32.67 -14.51
C THR A 497 -2.86 -34.18 -14.31
N GLY A 498 -2.34 -34.59 -13.16
CA GLY A 498 -2.35 -35.94 -12.64
C GLY A 498 -3.73 -36.38 -12.15
N THR A 499 -3.71 -37.26 -11.16
CA THR A 499 -4.81 -38.01 -10.59
C THR A 499 -4.67 -38.03 -9.07
N GLU A 500 -5.60 -38.66 -8.34
CA GLU A 500 -5.45 -38.79 -6.87
C GLU A 500 -4.55 -39.98 -6.47
N GLN A 501 -3.65 -40.41 -7.35
CA GLN A 501 -2.75 -41.53 -7.11
C GLN A 501 -1.38 -41.19 -7.67
N ASN A 502 -0.32 -41.68 -7.05
CA ASN A 502 1.08 -41.42 -7.43
C ASN A 502 1.32 -41.36 -8.95
N ASP A 503 1.57 -40.15 -9.42
CA ASP A 503 1.80 -39.76 -10.80
C ASP A 503 3.29 -39.43 -11.04
N THR A 504 3.68 -39.43 -12.31
CA THR A 504 4.97 -38.85 -12.73
C THR A 504 4.70 -37.95 -13.91
N ILE A 505 4.89 -36.64 -13.70
CA ILE A 505 4.60 -35.60 -14.67
C ILE A 505 5.92 -34.92 -15.04
N ASP A 506 6.20 -34.88 -16.34
CA ASP A 506 7.38 -34.26 -16.93
C ASP A 506 6.90 -33.21 -17.93
N SER A 507 7.21 -31.93 -17.71
CA SER A 507 6.73 -30.80 -18.52
C SER A 507 7.26 -30.87 -19.96
N GLY A 508 8.50 -31.36 -20.14
CA GLY A 508 9.18 -31.35 -21.42
C GLY A 508 10.51 -30.59 -21.34
N ILE A 509 10.89 -29.92 -22.44
CA ILE A 509 12.21 -29.26 -22.56
C ILE A 509 12.13 -27.74 -22.73
N ASP A 510 10.93 -27.18 -22.88
CA ASP A 510 10.66 -25.77 -23.16
C ASP A 510 9.15 -25.46 -22.99
N GLY A 511 8.81 -24.24 -22.57
CA GLY A 511 7.43 -23.80 -22.33
C GLY A 511 7.29 -23.12 -20.97
N ARG A 512 6.21 -22.36 -20.77
CA ARG A 512 5.72 -22.02 -19.42
C ARG A 512 4.62 -23.00 -19.05
N ASP A 513 5.00 -23.99 -18.28
CA ASP A 513 4.21 -25.17 -18.02
C ASP A 513 3.55 -25.10 -16.65
N ARG A 514 2.36 -25.68 -16.55
CA ARG A 514 1.63 -25.80 -15.29
C ARG A 514 1.34 -27.26 -14.99
N LEU A 515 1.92 -27.77 -13.92
CA LEU A 515 1.85 -29.17 -13.52
C LEU A 515 1.06 -29.28 -12.22
N TYR A 516 0.06 -30.16 -12.20
CA TYR A 516 -0.76 -30.45 -11.03
C TYR A 516 -0.69 -31.94 -10.71
N GLY A 517 -0.16 -32.34 -9.55
CA GLY A 517 -0.17 -33.72 -9.06
C GLY A 517 -1.57 -34.17 -8.62
N LEU A 518 -2.24 -33.31 -7.84
CA LEU A 518 -3.53 -33.50 -7.16
C LEU A 518 -3.41 -34.29 -5.86
N GLY A 519 -3.18 -35.59 -5.91
CA GLY A 519 -2.93 -36.33 -4.67
C GLY A 519 -2.30 -37.69 -4.88
N GLY A 520 -1.75 -38.27 -3.80
CA GLY A 520 -0.79 -39.36 -3.90
C GLY A 520 0.64 -38.83 -3.80
N ASP A 521 1.65 -39.71 -3.74
CA ASP A 521 3.05 -39.25 -3.71
C ASP A 521 3.56 -39.10 -5.16
N ASP A 522 3.56 -37.87 -5.67
CA ASP A 522 3.78 -37.51 -7.06
C ASP A 522 5.22 -37.06 -7.33
N ILE A 523 5.64 -37.17 -8.60
CA ILE A 523 6.91 -36.63 -9.08
C ILE A 523 6.62 -35.66 -10.23
N LEU A 524 6.83 -34.37 -9.98
CA LEU A 524 6.69 -33.30 -10.96
C LEU A 524 8.08 -32.80 -11.34
N ARG A 525 8.37 -32.76 -12.65
CA ARG A 525 9.66 -32.36 -13.18
C ARG A 525 9.50 -31.41 -14.35
N ASP A 526 10.28 -30.35 -14.32
CA ASP A 526 10.77 -29.69 -15.51
C ASP A 526 12.13 -30.26 -15.93
N SER A 527 12.30 -30.52 -17.22
CA SER A 527 13.54 -31.05 -17.80
C SER A 527 14.22 -30.05 -18.74
N GLY A 528 14.04 -28.74 -18.50
CA GLY A 528 14.63 -27.64 -19.28
C GLY A 528 16.16 -27.69 -19.36
N THR A 529 16.73 -27.68 -20.57
CA THR A 529 18.21 -27.77 -20.78
C THR A 529 18.84 -26.56 -21.46
N SER A 530 18.09 -25.47 -21.65
CA SER A 530 18.45 -24.37 -22.56
C SER A 530 18.55 -23.01 -21.85
N TYR A 531 19.74 -22.40 -21.91
CA TYR A 531 20.16 -21.23 -21.12
C TYR A 531 19.66 -19.85 -21.60
N PHE A 532 18.76 -19.76 -22.60
CA PHE A 532 18.38 -18.48 -23.21
C PHE A 532 16.87 -18.31 -23.37
N GLY A 533 16.25 -17.44 -22.56
CA GLY A 533 14.89 -16.91 -22.76
C GLY A 533 13.99 -16.95 -21.53
N ASN A 534 13.13 -15.94 -21.39
CA ASN A 534 12.12 -15.70 -20.36
C ASN A 534 10.75 -16.37 -20.68
N GLU A 535 10.80 -17.57 -21.27
CA GLU A 535 9.64 -18.38 -21.67
C GLU A 535 9.61 -19.70 -20.85
N ARG A 536 10.05 -19.69 -19.57
CA ARG A 536 10.32 -20.89 -18.76
C ARG A 536 9.94 -20.79 -17.28
N ASP A 537 9.15 -19.78 -16.91
CA ASP A 537 8.68 -19.65 -15.53
C ASP A 537 7.53 -20.66 -15.35
N ASP A 538 7.81 -21.76 -14.67
CA ASP A 538 6.90 -22.88 -14.52
C ASP A 538 6.17 -22.87 -13.18
N GLU A 539 4.97 -23.46 -13.15
CA GLU A 539 4.17 -23.60 -11.93
C GLU A 539 3.94 -25.09 -11.62
N LEU A 540 4.52 -25.57 -10.52
CA LEU A 540 4.42 -26.96 -10.07
C LEU A 540 3.61 -27.02 -8.77
N TYR A 541 2.50 -27.76 -8.79
CA TYR A 541 1.59 -27.96 -7.67
C TYR A 541 1.51 -29.46 -7.33
N GLY A 542 2.05 -29.86 -6.17
CA GLY A 542 2.01 -31.26 -5.69
C GLY A 542 0.59 -31.70 -5.35
N GLY A 543 0.00 -31.12 -4.31
CA GLY A 543 -1.36 -31.42 -3.86
C GLY A 543 -1.36 -32.17 -2.53
N ASP A 544 -2.23 -33.17 -2.36
CA ASP A 544 -2.26 -34.00 -1.14
C ASP A 544 -1.28 -35.19 -1.29
N GLY A 545 -0.09 -35.18 -0.69
CA GLY A 545 0.93 -36.18 -1.02
C GLY A 545 2.26 -36.00 -0.30
N ASN A 546 3.20 -36.94 -0.45
CA ASN A 546 4.62 -36.64 -0.21
C ASN A 546 5.29 -36.48 -1.57
N ASP A 547 5.19 -35.29 -2.11
CA ASP A 547 5.49 -34.99 -3.51
C ASP A 547 6.94 -34.58 -3.69
N LYS A 548 7.42 -34.71 -4.93
CA LYS A 548 8.76 -34.29 -5.33
C LYS A 548 8.67 -33.37 -6.54
N LEU A 549 8.98 -32.09 -6.33
CA LEU A 549 8.92 -31.05 -7.36
C LEU A 549 10.34 -30.60 -7.69
N TYR A 550 10.67 -30.66 -8.98
CA TYR A 550 11.96 -30.23 -9.53
C TYR A 550 11.71 -29.26 -10.69
N ALA A 551 12.02 -27.97 -10.48
CA ALA A 551 12.03 -26.95 -11.52
C ALA A 551 13.50 -26.63 -11.84
N ASP A 552 13.95 -26.84 -13.08
CA ASP A 552 15.39 -26.82 -13.41
C ASP A 552 15.88 -25.38 -13.68
N VAL A 553 15.29 -24.68 -14.66
CA VAL A 553 15.72 -23.34 -15.10
C VAL A 553 14.53 -22.42 -15.33
N GLY A 554 14.35 -21.41 -14.48
CA GLY A 554 13.26 -20.43 -14.61
C GLY A 554 13.08 -19.60 -13.34
N ASP A 555 12.28 -18.54 -13.36
CA ASP A 555 11.78 -17.96 -12.11
C ASP A 555 10.54 -18.77 -11.68
N ASP A 556 10.74 -19.91 -11.01
CA ASP A 556 9.71 -20.94 -10.89
C ASP A 556 8.83 -20.82 -9.64
N TYR A 557 7.61 -21.37 -9.69
CA TYR A 557 6.66 -21.41 -8.58
C TYR A 557 6.40 -22.86 -8.15
N LEU A 558 6.77 -23.20 -6.91
CA LEU A 558 6.65 -24.54 -6.37
C LEU A 558 5.76 -24.54 -5.11
N ASP A 559 4.64 -25.24 -5.19
CA ASP A 559 3.69 -25.46 -4.09
C ASP A 559 3.53 -26.96 -3.84
N GLY A 560 4.13 -27.47 -2.76
CA GLY A 560 4.01 -28.88 -2.39
C GLY A 560 2.57 -29.28 -2.04
N GLY A 561 1.84 -28.39 -1.37
CA GLY A 561 0.52 -28.69 -0.84
C GLY A 561 0.60 -29.41 0.51
N ALA A 562 -0.25 -30.40 0.73
CA ALA A 562 -0.37 -31.10 2.00
C ALA A 562 0.40 -32.42 2.02
N GLY A 563 1.46 -32.50 2.82
CA GLY A 563 2.06 -33.74 3.26
C GLY A 563 3.52 -33.57 3.65
N ASN A 564 4.47 -34.26 3.04
CA ASN A 564 5.88 -34.02 3.39
C ASN A 564 6.68 -33.96 2.09
N ASP A 565 6.73 -32.77 1.54
CA ASP A 565 7.13 -32.56 0.16
C ASP A 565 8.61 -32.22 0.03
N HIS A 566 9.16 -32.45 -1.15
CA HIS A 566 10.53 -32.12 -1.50
C HIS A 566 10.54 -31.16 -2.68
N LEU A 567 11.12 -29.98 -2.48
CA LEU A 567 11.12 -28.89 -3.45
C LEU A 567 12.56 -28.49 -3.82
N GLU A 568 12.82 -28.40 -5.12
CA GLU A 568 14.08 -27.96 -5.72
C GLU A 568 13.76 -27.06 -6.93
N GLY A 569 14.03 -25.76 -6.81
CA GLY A 569 13.70 -24.74 -7.81
C GLY A 569 14.82 -24.43 -8.82
N GLY A 570 16.03 -24.93 -8.60
CA GLY A 570 17.07 -24.90 -9.63
C GLY A 570 17.73 -23.53 -9.83
N GLN A 571 17.72 -23.01 -11.05
CA GLN A 571 18.43 -21.79 -11.44
C GLN A 571 17.46 -20.61 -11.63
N HIS A 572 17.91 -19.42 -11.19
CA HIS A 572 17.21 -18.13 -11.17
C HIS A 572 16.46 -17.88 -9.86
N ARG A 573 15.23 -17.36 -9.90
CA ARG A 573 14.55 -16.80 -8.72
C ARG A 573 13.24 -17.52 -8.46
N ASP A 574 13.30 -18.46 -7.53
CA ASP A 574 12.21 -19.39 -7.30
C ASP A 574 11.36 -18.99 -6.09
N THR A 575 10.07 -19.29 -6.17
CA THR A 575 9.10 -19.09 -5.10
C THR A 575 8.63 -20.44 -4.56
N TYR A 576 8.90 -20.69 -3.28
CA TYR A 576 8.45 -21.88 -2.56
C TYR A 576 7.30 -21.54 -1.63
N VAL A 577 6.18 -22.25 -1.73
CA VAL A 577 4.97 -21.98 -0.94
C VAL A 577 4.91 -22.86 0.30
N PHE A 578 4.51 -22.27 1.43
CA PHE A 578 4.29 -23.03 2.66
C PHE A 578 3.17 -22.44 3.51
N GLY A 579 2.35 -23.27 4.15
CA GLY A 579 1.20 -22.82 4.92
C GLY A 579 0.72 -23.79 6.00
N LYS A 580 -0.43 -23.48 6.61
CA LYS A 580 -1.07 -24.39 7.58
C LYS A 580 -1.62 -25.62 6.85
N GLY A 581 -1.35 -26.81 7.39
CA GLY A 581 -1.78 -28.08 6.81
C GLY A 581 -0.84 -28.65 5.74
N TYR A 582 0.32 -28.01 5.53
CA TYR A 582 1.32 -28.44 4.55
C TYR A 582 2.16 -29.62 5.04
N GLY A 583 2.24 -29.86 6.35
CA GLY A 583 3.02 -30.95 6.94
C GLY A 583 4.53 -30.67 6.98
N HIS A 584 5.40 -31.65 6.70
CA HIS A 584 6.85 -31.53 6.91
C HIS A 584 7.65 -31.44 5.60
N ASP A 585 7.68 -30.25 5.01
CA ASP A 585 8.29 -30.03 3.71
C ASP A 585 9.80 -29.77 3.81
N THR A 586 10.51 -30.05 2.73
CA THR A 586 11.95 -29.89 2.62
C THR A 586 12.33 -29.14 1.36
N ILE A 587 13.02 -28.01 1.53
CA ILE A 587 13.71 -27.31 0.43
C ILE A 587 15.18 -27.69 0.47
N PHE A 588 15.71 -28.20 -0.65
CA PHE A 588 17.13 -28.39 -0.85
C PHE A 588 17.54 -27.87 -2.23
N ASP A 589 17.76 -26.57 -2.29
CA ASP A 589 18.16 -25.88 -3.51
C ASP A 589 19.65 -25.54 -3.45
N TYR A 590 20.40 -26.01 -4.44
CA TYR A 590 21.85 -25.87 -4.50
C TYR A 590 22.36 -25.26 -5.81
N ASN A 591 21.50 -25.04 -6.81
CA ASN A 591 21.89 -24.60 -8.16
C ASN A 591 21.57 -23.11 -8.45
N PHE A 592 21.07 -22.37 -7.47
CA PHE A 592 20.61 -20.97 -7.52
C PHE A 592 21.63 -19.88 -7.96
N ASN A 593 22.88 -20.19 -8.34
CA ASN A 593 23.97 -19.19 -8.47
C ASN A 593 24.85 -19.29 -9.74
N LEU A 594 24.34 -19.85 -10.83
CA LEU A 594 25.14 -20.10 -12.05
C LEU A 594 25.19 -18.96 -13.08
N ASP A 595 24.53 -17.80 -12.86
CA ASP A 595 24.54 -16.67 -13.83
C ASP A 595 25.50 -15.51 -13.46
N PRO A 596 26.64 -15.36 -14.16
CA PRO A 596 27.56 -14.23 -14.02
C PRO A 596 27.18 -12.96 -14.82
N GLU A 597 26.20 -12.97 -15.73
CA GLU A 597 25.81 -11.78 -16.52
C GLU A 597 24.89 -10.82 -15.75
N PHE A 598 24.07 -11.34 -14.82
CA PHE A 598 23.19 -10.53 -13.97
C PHE A 598 23.74 -10.21 -12.57
N ASN A 599 24.90 -10.75 -12.20
CA ASN A 599 25.50 -10.57 -10.88
C ASN A 599 26.90 -9.93 -10.91
N PRO A 600 27.04 -8.64 -11.32
CA PRO A 600 28.33 -7.95 -11.31
C PRO A 600 28.88 -7.67 -9.89
N ASN A 601 28.07 -7.88 -8.83
CA ASN A 601 28.41 -7.51 -7.44
C ASN A 601 28.41 -8.69 -6.44
N GLY A 602 28.13 -9.91 -6.90
CA GLY A 602 28.34 -11.17 -6.18
C GLY A 602 27.49 -11.38 -4.93
N MET A 603 26.24 -10.92 -4.91
CA MET A 603 25.23 -11.20 -3.88
C MET A 603 23.89 -10.68 -4.40
N GLN A 604 23.01 -11.57 -4.85
CA GLN A 604 21.56 -11.59 -4.59
C GLN A 604 21.04 -12.94 -5.09
N ASN A 605 21.05 -13.95 -4.22
CA ASN A 605 20.06 -15.02 -4.31
C ASN A 605 18.70 -14.31 -4.15
N ALA A 606 17.68 -14.64 -4.94
CA ALA A 606 16.36 -14.00 -4.83
C ALA A 606 15.23 -15.01 -4.57
N ASN A 607 15.59 -16.24 -4.19
CA ASN A 607 14.60 -17.27 -3.90
C ASN A 607 13.82 -16.86 -2.64
N THR A 608 12.52 -17.05 -2.73
CA THR A 608 11.54 -16.56 -1.77
C THR A 608 10.76 -17.73 -1.20
N VAL A 609 10.61 -17.76 0.12
CA VAL A 609 9.59 -18.61 0.76
C VAL A 609 8.36 -17.76 0.99
N ARG A 610 7.23 -18.12 0.37
CA ARG A 610 5.95 -17.44 0.50
C ARG A 610 5.05 -18.20 1.49
N PHE A 611 4.70 -17.53 2.58
CA PHE A 611 3.73 -18.03 3.54
C PHE A 611 2.30 -17.63 3.16
N THR A 612 1.37 -18.58 3.21
CA THR A 612 -0.04 -18.38 2.85
C THR A 612 -0.98 -18.52 4.05
N GLY A 613 -2.28 -18.26 3.86
CA GLY A 613 -3.30 -18.45 4.89
C GLY A 613 -3.31 -17.39 6.00
N GLY A 614 -2.91 -16.15 5.66
CA GLY A 614 -2.90 -15.02 6.59
C GLY A 614 -1.88 -15.13 7.71
N LEU A 615 -0.84 -15.96 7.53
CA LEU A 615 0.27 -16.08 8.48
C LEU A 615 1.05 -14.75 8.59
N THR A 616 1.59 -14.52 9.77
CA THR A 616 2.54 -13.43 10.06
C THR A 616 3.83 -14.01 10.61
N LEU A 617 4.90 -13.19 10.64
CA LEU A 617 6.19 -13.61 11.19
C LEU A 617 6.06 -14.10 12.65
N ASP A 618 5.16 -13.48 13.43
CA ASP A 618 4.92 -13.84 14.84
C ASP A 618 4.25 -15.22 15.01
N ASP A 619 3.66 -15.78 13.95
CA ASP A 619 3.04 -17.11 13.98
C ASP A 619 4.05 -18.26 13.84
N LEU A 620 5.33 -17.95 13.59
CA LEU A 620 6.38 -18.94 13.36
C LEU A 620 7.25 -19.18 14.59
N GLU A 621 7.82 -20.39 14.68
CA GLU A 621 8.98 -20.72 15.50
C GLU A 621 10.11 -21.20 14.58
N ILE A 622 11.27 -20.55 14.64
CA ILE A 622 12.42 -20.92 13.80
C ILE A 622 13.53 -21.45 14.71
N SER A 623 14.09 -22.60 14.33
CA SER A 623 15.28 -23.17 14.95
C SER A 623 16.31 -23.57 13.90
N MET A 624 17.58 -23.54 14.26
CA MET A 624 18.67 -23.93 13.38
C MET A 624 19.50 -25.02 14.01
N THR A 625 19.89 -26.00 13.18
CA THR A 625 20.87 -27.02 13.54
C THR A 625 22.13 -26.79 12.72
N GLN A 626 23.28 -26.73 13.41
CA GLN A 626 24.57 -26.58 12.74
C GLN A 626 24.83 -27.72 11.76
N SER A 627 25.32 -27.38 10.57
CA SER A 627 25.47 -28.26 9.41
C SER A 627 24.15 -28.72 8.79
N TYR A 628 24.17 -28.89 7.47
CA TYR A 628 22.99 -29.32 6.74
C TYR A 628 22.77 -30.83 6.85
N ASP A 629 21.51 -31.22 7.12
CA ASP A 629 21.08 -32.60 7.18
C ASP A 629 21.00 -33.22 5.79
N LYS A 630 21.79 -34.26 5.54
CA LYS A 630 21.85 -34.96 4.24
C LYS A 630 20.75 -36.01 4.05
N SER A 631 19.91 -36.26 5.06
CA SER A 631 18.84 -37.24 4.95
C SER A 631 17.78 -36.82 3.94
N GLY A 632 17.17 -37.76 3.20
CA GLY A 632 16.08 -37.45 2.27
C GLY A 632 16.45 -36.64 1.02
N ILE A 633 17.74 -36.38 0.76
CA ILE A 633 18.22 -35.72 -0.46
C ILE A 633 18.48 -36.79 -1.53
N ASP A 634 17.84 -36.66 -2.69
CA ASP A 634 17.97 -37.62 -3.80
C ASP A 634 19.34 -37.52 -4.51
N HIS A 635 19.87 -36.30 -4.66
CA HIS A 635 21.18 -36.04 -5.26
C HIS A 635 22.03 -35.12 -4.38
N ILE A 636 23.20 -35.60 -3.96
CA ILE A 636 24.17 -34.78 -3.21
C ILE A 636 25.26 -34.33 -4.21
N PRO A 637 25.32 -33.02 -4.55
CA PRO A 637 26.30 -32.52 -5.51
C PRO A 637 27.73 -32.66 -4.98
N SER A 638 28.70 -32.76 -5.89
CA SER A 638 30.12 -32.82 -5.53
C SER A 638 30.70 -31.43 -5.28
N ASP A 639 31.76 -31.31 -4.45
CA ASP A 639 32.44 -30.02 -4.20
C ASP A 639 32.91 -29.31 -5.49
N SER A 640 33.09 -30.05 -6.59
CA SER A 640 33.47 -29.53 -7.91
C SER A 640 32.31 -28.94 -8.74
N GLU A 641 31.06 -29.18 -8.35
CA GLU A 641 29.87 -28.60 -8.99
C GLU A 641 29.58 -27.18 -8.50
N PHE A 642 30.21 -26.75 -7.40
CA PHE A 642 30.06 -25.40 -6.85
C PHE A 642 31.10 -24.43 -7.45
N ILE A 643 30.63 -23.34 -8.08
CA ILE A 643 31.49 -22.29 -8.63
C ILE A 643 31.76 -21.18 -7.57
N ILE A 644 30.89 -21.00 -6.56
CA ILE A 644 30.99 -19.98 -5.51
C ILE A 644 30.48 -20.52 -4.15
N ILE A 645 30.95 -19.97 -3.03
CA ILE A 645 30.45 -20.17 -1.65
C ILE A 645 28.95 -19.84 -1.57
N PRO A 646 28.12 -20.59 -0.82
CA PRO A 646 28.49 -21.56 0.19
C PRO A 646 28.80 -22.95 -0.38
N ARG A 647 29.79 -23.60 0.24
CA ARG A 647 29.97 -25.03 0.08
C ARG A 647 28.78 -25.74 0.74
N LEU A 648 28.72 -27.06 0.66
CA LEU A 648 27.84 -27.92 1.45
C LEU A 648 28.18 -27.84 2.97
N ASN A 649 28.11 -26.64 3.54
CA ASN A 649 28.47 -26.29 4.91
C ASN A 649 27.51 -25.26 5.53
N GLY A 650 26.36 -24.99 4.90
CA GLY A 650 25.27 -24.23 5.52
C GLY A 650 24.55 -25.03 6.60
N ASP A 651 23.62 -24.39 7.29
CA ASP A 651 22.86 -24.97 8.39
C ASP A 651 21.51 -25.54 7.94
N THR A 652 20.86 -26.28 8.82
CA THR A 652 19.47 -26.72 8.61
C THR A 652 18.53 -25.82 9.39
N TRP A 653 17.67 -25.08 8.70
CA TRP A 653 16.63 -24.28 9.31
C TRP A 653 15.35 -25.08 9.39
N ASN A 654 14.73 -25.11 10.55
CA ASN A 654 13.42 -25.72 10.77
C ASN A 654 12.46 -24.60 11.18
N ILE A 655 11.46 -24.35 10.35
CA ILE A 655 10.46 -23.31 10.52
C ILE A 655 9.13 -23.99 10.81
N SER A 656 8.66 -23.90 12.06
CA SER A 656 7.40 -24.50 12.49
C SER A 656 6.30 -23.45 12.61
N ILE A 657 5.07 -23.81 12.25
CA ILE A 657 3.91 -22.93 12.46
C ILE A 657 3.31 -23.21 13.85
N LYS A 658 3.13 -22.17 14.65
CA LYS A 658 2.61 -22.30 16.02
C LYS A 658 1.21 -22.90 16.02
N GLY A 659 1.01 -23.91 16.86
CA GLY A 659 -0.29 -24.55 17.04
C GLY A 659 -0.64 -25.59 15.96
N THR A 660 0.28 -25.87 15.03
CA THR A 660 0.15 -26.96 14.06
C THR A 660 1.34 -27.92 14.16
N ASN A 661 1.34 -28.98 13.34
CA ASN A 661 2.49 -29.88 13.19
C ASN A 661 3.29 -29.57 11.91
N ASP A 662 3.02 -28.44 11.25
CA ASP A 662 3.63 -28.09 9.98
C ASP A 662 5.06 -27.56 10.21
N VAL A 663 6.03 -28.11 9.49
CA VAL A 663 7.45 -27.73 9.58
C VAL A 663 8.08 -27.64 8.20
N LEU A 664 8.54 -26.46 7.81
CA LEU A 664 9.39 -26.29 6.64
C LEU A 664 10.86 -26.45 7.03
N THR A 665 11.55 -27.39 6.39
CA THR A 665 12.98 -27.66 6.57
C THR A 665 13.76 -27.11 5.39
N ILE A 666 14.55 -26.05 5.60
CA ILE A 666 15.44 -25.51 4.58
C ILE A 666 16.84 -26.05 4.85
N LYS A 667 17.35 -26.84 3.90
CA LYS A 667 18.66 -27.48 4.01
C LYS A 667 19.72 -26.62 3.34
N ASN A 668 20.91 -26.57 3.95
CA ASN A 668 22.07 -25.82 3.45
C ASN A 668 21.85 -24.30 3.42
N GLN A 669 21.14 -23.77 4.42
CA GLN A 669 20.88 -22.35 4.57
C GLN A 669 21.95 -21.70 5.46
N SER A 670 22.84 -20.89 4.86
CA SER A 670 23.94 -20.20 5.55
C SER A 670 23.66 -18.70 5.71
N GLY A 671 22.58 -18.36 6.44
CA GLY A 671 22.13 -16.98 6.59
C GLY A 671 21.93 -16.30 5.23
N ILE A 672 22.50 -15.11 5.03
CA ILE A 672 22.41 -14.35 3.78
C ILE A 672 23.14 -15.00 2.58
N TYR A 673 23.90 -16.08 2.80
CA TYR A 673 24.61 -16.80 1.75
C TYR A 673 23.86 -18.06 1.27
N GLY A 674 22.81 -18.47 1.99
CA GLY A 674 22.05 -19.69 1.66
C GLY A 674 21.01 -19.47 0.55
N ALA A 675 20.37 -20.56 0.10
CA ALA A 675 19.45 -20.56 -1.03
C ALA A 675 18.31 -19.53 -0.89
N ILE A 676 17.71 -19.43 0.29
CA ILE A 676 16.59 -18.50 0.52
C ILE A 676 17.11 -17.13 0.90
N SER A 677 16.50 -16.09 0.35
CA SER A 677 16.89 -14.69 0.53
C SER A 677 15.83 -13.84 1.24
N GLU A 678 14.56 -14.18 1.03
CA GLU A 678 13.41 -13.44 1.52
C GLU A 678 12.27 -14.38 1.95
N PHE A 679 11.51 -13.91 2.93
CA PHE A 679 10.30 -14.56 3.44
C PHE A 679 9.11 -13.62 3.21
N GLN A 680 8.20 -14.02 2.33
CA GLN A 680 7.05 -13.22 1.93
C GLN A 680 5.78 -13.64 2.69
N PHE A 681 5.05 -12.66 3.21
CA PHE A 681 3.72 -12.80 3.79
C PHE A 681 2.76 -11.82 3.11
N ASP A 682 1.45 -12.02 3.24
CA ASP A 682 0.42 -11.17 2.62
C ASP A 682 0.56 -9.67 2.95
N SER A 683 1.09 -9.35 4.15
CA SER A 683 1.23 -7.97 4.62
C SER A 683 2.61 -7.35 4.37
N LYS A 684 3.66 -8.17 4.28
CA LYS A 684 5.06 -7.70 4.24
C LYS A 684 6.03 -8.82 3.81
N THR A 685 7.08 -8.44 3.08
CA THR A 685 8.28 -9.27 2.86
C THR A 685 9.38 -8.93 3.86
N TYR A 686 10.03 -9.95 4.41
CA TYR A 686 11.17 -9.83 5.30
C TYR A 686 12.42 -10.41 4.65
N THR A 687 13.53 -9.69 4.74
CA THR A 687 14.83 -10.25 4.38
C THR A 687 15.24 -11.33 5.38
N VAL A 688 16.08 -12.28 4.97
CA VAL A 688 16.67 -13.28 5.89
C VAL A 688 17.35 -12.62 7.09
N GLY A 689 17.97 -11.46 6.92
CA GLY A 689 18.57 -10.70 8.03
C GLY A 689 17.56 -10.21 9.06
N GLU A 690 16.41 -9.68 8.61
CA GLU A 690 15.33 -9.29 9.52
C GLU A 690 14.75 -10.49 10.27
N VAL A 691 14.64 -11.65 9.62
CA VAL A 691 14.16 -12.89 10.26
C VAL A 691 15.17 -13.37 11.32
N ILE A 692 16.47 -13.33 11.00
CA ILE A 692 17.53 -13.68 11.95
C ILE A 692 17.50 -12.77 13.18
N GLU A 693 17.40 -11.45 13.00
CA GLU A 693 17.30 -10.50 14.11
C GLU A 693 16.02 -10.72 14.94
N HIS A 694 14.88 -10.97 14.29
CA HIS A 694 13.59 -11.14 14.96
C HIS A 694 13.59 -12.37 15.89
N PHE A 695 14.15 -13.49 15.44
CA PHE A 695 14.19 -14.74 16.21
C PHE A 695 15.47 -14.93 17.03
N GLY A 696 16.47 -14.03 16.89
CA GLY A 696 17.75 -14.14 17.58
C GLY A 696 18.57 -15.36 17.12
N LEU A 697 18.55 -15.65 15.82
CA LEU A 697 19.23 -16.79 15.23
C LEU A 697 20.75 -16.53 15.13
N ASN A 698 21.55 -17.56 15.38
CA ASN A 698 23.00 -17.49 15.19
C ASN A 698 23.35 -17.85 13.74
N ALA A 699 23.22 -16.88 12.83
CA ALA A 699 23.56 -17.03 11.42
C ALA A 699 24.10 -15.71 10.82
N PRO A 700 24.92 -15.78 9.75
CA PRO A 700 25.46 -14.59 9.10
C PRO A 700 24.37 -13.68 8.53
N HIS A 701 24.38 -12.39 8.86
CA HIS A 701 23.38 -11.44 8.36
C HIS A 701 23.88 -9.99 8.34
N PHE A 702 23.18 -9.11 7.63
CA PHE A 702 23.37 -7.67 7.77
C PHE A 702 22.46 -7.11 8.86
N ASP A 703 23.04 -6.36 9.80
CA ASP A 703 22.25 -5.62 10.80
C ASP A 703 21.57 -4.38 10.21
N LYS A 704 20.66 -3.76 10.96
CA LYS A 704 20.00 -2.49 10.57
C LYS A 704 20.94 -1.33 10.23
N ALA A 705 22.19 -1.37 10.69
CA ALA A 705 23.20 -0.35 10.40
C ALA A 705 24.04 -0.71 9.15
N GLY A 706 23.76 -1.84 8.50
CA GLY A 706 24.46 -2.33 7.32
C GLY A 706 25.79 -3.01 7.62
N ASN A 707 26.05 -3.41 8.87
CA ASN A 707 27.24 -4.19 9.22
C ASN A 707 26.96 -5.67 9.01
N LEU A 708 27.95 -6.40 8.49
CA LEU A 708 27.89 -7.86 8.41
C LEU A 708 28.16 -8.46 9.79
N VAL A 709 27.16 -9.10 10.37
CA VAL A 709 27.19 -9.80 11.65
C VAL A 709 27.43 -11.29 11.43
N HIS A 710 28.33 -11.88 12.22
CA HIS A 710 28.67 -13.31 12.15
C HIS A 710 29.21 -13.81 13.50
N ASP A 711 28.88 -15.03 13.91
CA ASP A 711 29.48 -15.69 15.08
C ASP A 711 30.51 -16.73 14.63
N LEU A 712 31.64 -16.83 15.31
CA LEU A 712 32.62 -17.88 15.04
C LEU A 712 32.04 -19.24 15.48
N THR A 713 31.99 -20.20 14.56
CA THR A 713 31.36 -21.51 14.80
C THR A 713 32.32 -22.69 14.74
N ASP A 714 33.56 -22.52 14.27
CA ASP A 714 34.61 -23.53 14.28
C ASP A 714 36.05 -22.94 14.36
N LYS A 715 37.01 -23.76 14.82
CA LYS A 715 38.39 -23.40 15.26
C LYS A 715 39.25 -22.47 14.37
N ILE A 716 38.94 -22.28 13.10
CA ILE A 716 39.67 -21.38 12.18
C ILE A 716 38.70 -20.88 11.10
N ASP A 717 38.24 -19.63 11.21
CA ASP A 717 37.49 -18.96 10.14
C ASP A 717 38.45 -18.13 9.28
N TRP A 718 38.81 -18.65 8.11
CA TRP A 718 39.54 -17.88 7.09
C TRP A 718 38.55 -16.97 6.36
N TYR A 719 38.57 -15.67 6.66
CA TYR A 719 37.82 -14.66 5.92
C TYR A 719 38.48 -14.39 4.56
N GLY A 720 38.14 -15.21 3.56
CA GLY A 720 38.66 -15.08 2.21
C GLY A 720 38.24 -13.75 1.58
N VAL A 721 39.22 -12.90 1.28
CA VAL A 721 39.24 -11.81 0.28
C VAL A 721 37.89 -11.10 0.02
N ASP A 722 37.36 -10.36 1.00
CA ASP A 722 36.25 -9.44 0.75
C ASP A 722 36.77 -7.99 0.60
N GLN A 723 37.08 -7.60 -0.64
CA GLN A 723 37.58 -6.25 -0.98
C GLN A 723 36.47 -5.17 -1.00
N ARG A 724 35.23 -5.49 -0.61
CA ARG A 724 34.06 -4.61 -0.76
C ARG A 724 33.93 -3.54 0.33
N GLY A 725 34.65 -3.67 1.44
CA GLY A 725 34.78 -2.63 2.46
C GLY A 725 33.64 -2.54 3.50
N TYR A 726 32.79 -3.55 3.61
CA TYR A 726 31.74 -3.59 4.64
C TYR A 726 32.33 -3.63 6.05
N ASN A 727 31.65 -2.97 6.99
CA ASN A 727 31.94 -3.12 8.41
C ASN A 727 31.46 -4.49 8.91
N ARG A 728 32.17 -5.05 9.88
CA ARG A 728 31.91 -6.38 10.45
C ARG A 728 31.73 -6.31 11.95
N VAL A 729 30.78 -7.07 12.46
CA VAL A 729 30.62 -7.36 13.89
C VAL A 729 30.74 -8.87 14.05
N VAL A 730 31.74 -9.29 14.81
CA VAL A 730 32.08 -10.70 14.97
C VAL A 730 32.02 -11.08 16.45
N TYR A 731 31.27 -12.11 16.78
CA TYR A 731 31.20 -12.65 18.14
C TYR A 731 32.02 -13.95 18.23
N GLY A 732 32.93 -14.01 19.20
CA GLY A 732 33.72 -15.19 19.52
C GLY A 732 32.90 -16.25 20.23
N SER A 733 33.35 -17.50 20.09
CA SER A 733 32.70 -18.68 20.63
C SER A 733 33.14 -18.97 22.08
N ALA A 734 32.65 -20.08 22.65
CA ALA A 734 33.15 -20.55 23.95
C ALA A 734 34.46 -21.37 23.84
N ASP A 735 34.88 -21.69 22.62
CA ASP A 735 36.07 -22.47 22.30
C ASP A 735 37.25 -21.54 21.96
N ASN A 736 38.46 -22.10 21.86
CA ASN A 736 39.64 -21.34 21.47
C ASN A 736 39.60 -21.05 19.97
N ASP A 737 39.35 -19.80 19.62
CA ASP A 737 39.16 -19.36 18.24
C ASP A 737 40.45 -18.81 17.62
N THR A 738 40.55 -18.88 16.29
CA THR A 738 41.56 -18.14 15.53
C THR A 738 40.86 -17.30 14.47
N ALA A 739 40.87 -15.98 14.66
CA ALA A 739 40.22 -15.01 13.80
C ALA A 739 41.26 -14.16 13.05
N ASP A 740 41.27 -14.23 11.72
CA ASP A 740 42.18 -13.46 10.88
C ASP A 740 41.44 -12.40 10.05
N PHE A 741 41.63 -11.13 10.41
CA PHE A 741 41.01 -10.00 9.74
C PHE A 741 41.98 -9.22 8.84
N SER A 742 43.18 -9.75 8.57
CA SER A 742 44.25 -9.03 7.85
C SER A 742 43.83 -8.48 6.48
N ASP A 743 42.96 -9.19 5.76
CA ASP A 743 42.44 -8.79 4.45
C ASP A 743 41.17 -7.92 4.51
N VAL A 744 40.65 -7.61 5.70
CA VAL A 744 39.41 -6.83 5.86
C VAL A 744 39.69 -5.33 5.79
N ILE A 745 39.06 -4.66 4.80
CA ILE A 745 39.20 -3.22 4.58
C ILE A 745 38.29 -2.39 5.50
N GLY A 746 37.07 -2.86 5.74
CA GLY A 746 36.07 -2.19 6.58
C GLY A 746 36.41 -2.26 8.07
N LYS A 747 35.59 -1.60 8.90
CA LYS A 747 35.79 -1.64 10.36
C LYS A 747 35.39 -3.00 10.91
N VAL A 748 36.26 -3.63 11.69
CA VAL A 748 35.97 -4.85 12.44
C VAL A 748 35.69 -4.50 13.89
N THR A 749 34.57 -4.98 14.41
CA THR A 749 34.27 -5.02 15.83
C THR A 749 34.22 -6.48 16.26
N PHE A 750 35.14 -6.92 17.11
CA PHE A 750 35.21 -8.30 17.61
C PHE A 750 34.87 -8.31 19.10
N TYR A 751 33.96 -9.19 19.49
CA TYR A 751 33.61 -9.46 20.88
C TYR A 751 33.97 -10.90 21.20
N GLY A 752 35.09 -11.13 21.85
CA GLY A 752 35.54 -12.46 22.21
C GLY A 752 34.65 -13.13 23.26
N GLY A 753 34.72 -14.45 23.30
CA GLY A 753 33.84 -15.26 24.13
C GLY A 753 34.53 -15.75 25.41
N LYS A 754 34.51 -17.08 25.61
CA LYS A 754 35.13 -17.74 26.78
C LYS A 754 36.36 -18.58 26.42
N GLY A 755 36.80 -18.46 25.17
CA GLY A 755 37.97 -19.11 24.61
C GLY A 755 39.28 -18.51 25.09
N GLU A 756 40.39 -19.14 24.72
CA GLU A 756 41.67 -18.43 24.61
C GLU A 756 41.92 -18.19 23.13
N ASP A 757 41.67 -16.98 22.68
CA ASP A 757 41.48 -16.64 21.28
C ASP A 757 42.73 -16.00 20.67
N ILE A 758 42.97 -16.27 19.39
CA ILE A 758 44.03 -15.65 18.60
C ILE A 758 43.39 -14.73 17.58
N ILE A 759 43.59 -13.42 17.73
CA ILE A 759 42.99 -12.40 16.84
C ILE A 759 44.09 -11.70 16.05
N THR A 760 44.01 -11.74 14.71
CA THR A 760 44.86 -10.95 13.81
C THR A 760 44.09 -9.74 13.28
N LEU A 761 44.60 -8.54 13.56
CA LEU A 761 43.92 -7.27 13.31
C LEU A 761 43.84 -6.92 11.82
N GLY A 762 42.70 -6.37 11.39
CA GLY A 762 42.52 -5.76 10.06
C GLY A 762 42.94 -4.30 10.04
N ARG A 763 42.32 -3.49 9.16
CA ARG A 763 42.69 -2.07 9.00
C ARG A 763 42.15 -1.15 10.11
N TYR A 764 40.89 -1.33 10.51
CA TYR A 764 40.24 -0.55 11.56
C TYR A 764 39.57 -1.50 12.54
N ASN A 765 39.97 -1.49 13.81
CA ASN A 765 39.61 -2.54 14.74
C ASN A 765 39.07 -1.98 16.06
N VAL A 766 38.03 -2.63 16.58
CA VAL A 766 37.56 -2.52 17.96
C VAL A 766 37.49 -3.95 18.49
N ILE A 767 38.38 -4.31 19.40
CA ILE A 767 38.54 -5.68 19.90
C ILE A 767 38.27 -5.70 21.38
N ASP A 768 37.30 -6.52 21.78
CA ASP A 768 37.17 -7.04 23.13
C ASP A 768 37.64 -8.50 23.08
N GLY A 769 38.67 -8.86 23.86
CA GLY A 769 39.17 -10.23 23.92
C GLY A 769 38.16 -11.20 24.53
N GLY A 770 37.17 -10.67 25.26
CA GLY A 770 36.23 -11.50 26.01
C GLY A 770 36.83 -11.88 27.35
N THR A 771 36.80 -13.17 27.67
CA THR A 771 37.29 -13.70 28.94
C THR A 771 38.36 -14.76 28.70
N ARG A 772 39.36 -14.80 29.60
CA ARG A 772 40.53 -15.70 29.65
C ARG A 772 41.81 -15.05 29.11
N ASN A 773 42.56 -15.69 28.22
CA ASN A 773 43.93 -15.23 27.93
C ASN A 773 44.07 -15.15 26.42
N ASP A 774 43.81 -13.97 25.88
CA ASP A 774 43.72 -13.79 24.44
C ASP A 774 45.02 -13.21 23.88
N ALA A 775 45.31 -13.56 22.64
CA ALA A 775 46.51 -13.14 21.93
C ALA A 775 46.13 -12.34 20.68
N ILE A 776 46.39 -11.04 20.72
CA ILE A 776 46.03 -10.11 19.66
C ILE A 776 47.29 -9.70 18.90
N PHE A 777 47.29 -9.88 17.58
CA PHE A 777 48.40 -9.65 16.68
C PHE A 777 48.07 -8.56 15.66
N ASP A 778 48.95 -7.60 15.45
CA ASP A 778 48.86 -6.70 14.30
C ASP A 778 49.25 -7.45 13.01
N SER A 779 48.41 -7.34 11.96
CA SER A 779 48.70 -7.90 10.64
C SER A 779 49.85 -7.21 9.90
N GLY A 780 50.31 -6.05 10.39
CA GLY A 780 51.22 -5.16 9.66
C GLY A 780 50.49 -4.18 8.75
N HIS A 781 49.16 -4.19 8.75
CA HIS A 781 48.30 -3.28 7.96
C HIS A 781 47.31 -2.48 8.81
N SER A 782 47.33 -2.64 10.15
CA SER A 782 46.42 -1.90 11.04
C SER A 782 46.67 -0.38 10.99
N VAL A 783 45.59 0.40 10.96
CA VAL A 783 45.65 1.88 10.94
C VAL A 783 45.15 2.46 12.25
N LYS A 784 44.05 1.91 12.78
CA LYS A 784 43.46 2.36 14.04
C LYS A 784 42.91 1.17 14.81
N ASN A 785 43.31 1.06 16.07
CA ASN A 785 42.95 -0.06 16.94
C ASN A 785 42.36 0.47 18.24
N THR A 786 41.26 -0.12 18.69
CA THR A 786 40.76 0.06 20.06
C THR A 786 40.71 -1.30 20.71
N ILE A 787 41.54 -1.52 21.73
CA ILE A 787 41.57 -2.76 22.50
C ILE A 787 40.87 -2.50 23.82
N MET A 788 39.77 -3.20 24.08
CA MET A 788 39.03 -3.13 25.33
C MET A 788 39.68 -4.02 26.36
N PHE A 789 39.84 -3.51 27.59
CA PHE A 789 40.41 -4.26 28.70
C PHE A 789 39.70 -3.89 30.00
N GLY A 790 39.19 -4.88 30.72
CA GLY A 790 38.35 -4.67 31.89
C GLY A 790 38.55 -5.77 32.94
N LYS A 791 37.63 -5.79 33.91
CA LYS A 791 37.56 -6.93 34.84
C LYS A 791 37.09 -8.16 34.06
N GLU A 792 37.62 -9.32 34.41
CA GLU A 792 37.33 -10.62 33.78
C GLU A 792 37.94 -10.83 32.39
N SER A 793 38.69 -9.85 31.87
CA SER A 793 39.46 -10.01 30.62
C SER A 793 40.55 -11.07 30.74
N GLY A 794 41.09 -11.32 31.94
CA GLY A 794 42.15 -12.30 32.20
C GLY A 794 43.54 -11.83 31.74
N HIS A 795 44.40 -12.71 31.21
CA HIS A 795 45.82 -12.39 30.93
C HIS A 795 46.11 -12.19 29.43
N ASP A 796 45.58 -11.12 28.88
CA ASP A 796 45.67 -10.82 27.45
C ASP A 796 47.04 -10.31 27.02
N THR A 797 47.37 -10.54 25.76
CA THR A 797 48.66 -10.15 25.18
C THR A 797 48.49 -9.44 23.83
N LEU A 798 49.17 -8.28 23.69
CA LEU A 798 49.26 -7.55 22.42
C LEU A 798 50.65 -7.76 21.82
N HIS A 799 50.70 -8.23 20.57
CA HIS A 799 51.93 -8.57 19.86
C HIS A 799 52.09 -7.76 18.58
N ASN A 800 53.32 -7.33 18.30
CA ASN A 800 53.74 -6.70 17.06
C ASN A 800 52.93 -5.44 16.66
N ILE A 801 52.24 -4.79 17.60
CA ILE A 801 51.51 -3.55 17.33
C ILE A 801 52.50 -2.49 16.84
N ARG A 802 52.24 -1.94 15.66
CA ARG A 802 53.12 -0.92 15.07
C ARG A 802 52.87 0.42 15.72
N ALA A 803 53.93 1.12 16.11
CA ALA A 803 53.86 2.47 16.67
C ALA A 803 53.28 3.55 15.72
N GLU A 804 53.09 3.21 14.43
CA GLU A 804 52.42 4.06 13.45
C GLU A 804 50.89 3.89 13.45
N ALA A 805 50.36 2.82 14.05
CA ALA A 805 48.93 2.57 14.14
C ALA A 805 48.34 3.29 15.36
N ASP A 806 47.30 4.11 15.15
CA ASP A 806 46.60 4.87 16.20
C ASP A 806 45.89 3.89 17.16
N THR A 807 46.60 3.48 18.22
CA THR A 807 46.19 2.40 19.10
C THR A 807 45.72 2.93 20.45
N THR A 808 44.48 2.61 20.79
CA THR A 808 43.86 2.97 22.06
C THR A 808 43.62 1.71 22.90
N VAL A 809 44.07 1.71 24.15
CA VAL A 809 43.58 0.77 25.18
C VAL A 809 42.42 1.45 25.90
N LEU A 810 41.23 0.87 25.80
CA LEU A 810 40.00 1.35 26.42
C LEU A 810 39.68 0.51 27.67
N PHE A 811 39.82 1.12 28.84
CA PHE A 811 39.44 0.53 30.11
C PHE A 811 37.92 0.57 30.31
N SER A 812 37.28 -0.60 30.31
CA SER A 812 35.83 -0.76 30.46
C SER A 812 35.40 -1.03 31.91
N GLY A 813 34.11 -0.83 32.22
CA GLY A 813 33.53 -1.23 33.52
C GLY A 813 33.72 -0.22 34.66
N ASN A 814 33.63 1.08 34.35
CA ASN A 814 33.78 2.20 35.31
C ASN A 814 35.14 2.22 36.06
N LEU A 815 36.18 1.69 35.43
CA LEU A 815 37.54 1.77 35.96
C LEU A 815 38.07 3.21 35.93
N THR A 816 39.00 3.51 36.84
CA THR A 816 39.76 4.76 36.87
C THR A 816 41.26 4.48 36.95
N ILE A 817 42.08 5.50 36.74
CA ILE A 817 43.54 5.38 36.87
C ILE A 817 43.99 4.84 38.24
N LYS A 818 43.19 5.01 39.30
CA LYS A 818 43.49 4.50 40.64
C LYS A 818 43.41 2.98 40.73
N ASP A 819 42.68 2.36 39.83
CA ASP A 819 42.41 0.92 39.78
C ASP A 819 43.47 0.17 38.96
N VAL A 820 44.46 0.89 38.41
CA VAL A 820 45.49 0.32 37.54
C VAL A 820 46.86 0.32 38.24
N GLU A 821 47.63 -0.75 38.02
CA GLU A 821 49.06 -0.85 38.28
C GLU A 821 49.79 -1.12 36.97
N LEU A 822 50.91 -0.44 36.74
CA LEU A 822 51.72 -0.64 35.54
C LEU A 822 53.09 -1.15 35.95
N THR A 823 53.59 -2.16 35.24
CA THR A 823 55.00 -2.57 35.29
C THR A 823 55.64 -2.28 33.94
N THR A 824 56.70 -1.47 33.94
CA THR A 824 57.41 -1.05 32.73
C THR A 824 58.70 -1.83 32.52
N GLY A 825 59.01 -2.16 31.28
CA GLY A 825 60.22 -2.85 30.85
C GLY A 825 60.27 -2.94 29.31
N LYS A 826 60.86 -4.00 28.76
CA LYS A 826 60.75 -4.33 27.32
C LYS A 826 59.29 -4.54 26.91
N ASP A 827 58.54 -5.20 27.79
CA ASP A 827 57.08 -5.31 27.73
C ASP A 827 56.48 -4.41 28.80
N TRP A 828 55.30 -3.84 28.53
CA TRP A 828 54.49 -3.17 29.55
C TRP A 828 53.40 -4.11 30.03
N VAL A 829 53.23 -4.25 31.34
CA VAL A 829 52.17 -5.08 31.94
C VAL A 829 51.24 -4.19 32.74
N VAL A 830 50.01 -4.06 32.26
CA VAL A 830 48.93 -3.32 32.90
C VAL A 830 48.11 -4.30 33.72
N LYS A 831 48.04 -4.10 35.04
CA LYS A 831 47.28 -4.96 35.96
C LYS A 831 46.15 -4.19 36.61
N LEU A 832 44.99 -4.82 36.75
CA LEU A 832 43.87 -4.24 37.50
C LEU A 832 43.95 -4.62 39.00
N LYS A 833 43.83 -3.62 39.87
CA LYS A 833 43.90 -3.81 41.32
C LYS A 833 42.70 -4.59 41.81
N GLY A 834 42.97 -5.60 42.63
CA GLY A 834 41.92 -6.44 43.21
C GLY A 834 41.34 -7.47 42.25
N SER A 835 41.92 -7.65 41.07
CA SER A 835 41.64 -8.79 40.18
C SER A 835 42.95 -9.47 39.72
N ASN A 836 42.81 -10.55 38.96
CA ASN A 836 43.92 -11.24 38.32
C ASN A 836 44.10 -10.82 36.85
N ASP A 837 43.38 -9.80 36.39
CA ASP A 837 43.40 -9.37 34.99
C ASP A 837 44.67 -8.57 34.67
N GLU A 838 45.36 -8.94 33.61
CA GLU A 838 46.63 -8.36 33.16
C GLU A 838 46.67 -8.24 31.63
N LEU A 839 46.87 -7.03 31.11
CA LEU A 839 47.18 -6.80 29.70
C LEU A 839 48.68 -6.63 29.52
N THR A 840 49.32 -7.55 28.79
CA THR A 840 50.74 -7.48 28.44
C THR A 840 50.92 -6.93 27.04
N ILE A 841 51.50 -5.74 26.94
CA ILE A 841 51.89 -5.11 25.68
C ILE A 841 53.34 -5.51 25.39
N LYS A 842 53.53 -6.39 24.39
CA LYS A 842 54.85 -6.89 24.01
C LYS A 842 55.63 -5.86 23.21
N ASP A 843 56.94 -5.78 23.49
CA ASP A 843 57.88 -4.93 22.75
C ASP A 843 57.44 -3.46 22.67
N MET A 844 57.01 -2.92 23.81
CA MET A 844 56.49 -1.56 23.91
C MET A 844 57.55 -0.52 23.48
N VAL A 845 57.21 0.28 22.48
CA VAL A 845 57.96 1.46 22.06
C VAL A 845 57.29 2.71 22.63
N HIS A 846 58.02 3.45 23.47
CA HIS A 846 57.57 4.71 24.06
C HIS A 846 58.50 5.85 23.65
N SER A 847 57.94 6.89 23.04
CA SER A 847 58.63 8.08 22.58
C SER A 847 58.02 9.34 23.21
N PRO A 848 58.82 10.17 23.90
CA PRO A 848 58.34 11.45 24.45
C PRO A 848 57.77 12.42 23.40
N SER A 849 58.02 12.18 22.10
CA SER A 849 57.49 12.97 20.99
C SER A 849 56.22 12.39 20.35
N GLY A 850 55.64 11.31 20.89
CA GLY A 850 54.50 10.57 20.33
C GLY A 850 54.91 9.44 19.35
N HIS A 851 53.92 8.75 18.78
CA HIS A 851 54.06 7.47 18.06
C HIS A 851 54.50 6.33 18.99
N ASP A 852 53.63 6.03 19.95
CA ASP A 852 53.84 4.96 20.91
C ASP A 852 53.18 3.69 20.39
N THR A 853 53.62 2.50 20.82
CA THR A 853 52.91 1.24 20.52
C THR A 853 51.44 1.29 20.98
N VAL A 854 51.15 2.06 22.03
CA VAL A 854 49.80 2.44 22.46
C VAL A 854 49.78 3.96 22.65
N ASP A 855 49.11 4.67 21.74
CA ASP A 855 49.03 6.13 21.76
C ASP A 855 48.14 6.65 22.91
N THR A 856 47.04 5.96 23.18
CA THR A 856 46.01 6.44 24.12
C THR A 856 45.58 5.35 25.10
N PHE A 857 45.59 5.68 26.38
CA PHE A 857 44.95 4.94 27.45
C PHE A 857 43.69 5.69 27.88
N LYS A 858 42.51 5.14 27.56
CA LYS A 858 41.22 5.80 27.75
C LYS A 858 40.36 5.02 28.74
N PHE A 859 39.62 5.72 29.61
CA PHE A 859 38.63 5.14 30.50
C PHE A 859 37.22 5.49 30.00
N GLU A 860 36.26 4.56 30.11
CA GLU A 860 34.86 4.79 29.69
C GLU A 860 34.23 6.04 30.33
N GLY A 861 34.66 6.41 31.55
CA GLY A 861 34.24 7.62 32.26
C GLY A 861 34.74 8.95 31.67
N GLY A 862 35.48 8.93 30.56
CA GLY A 862 35.84 10.10 29.75
C GLY A 862 37.28 10.62 29.91
N GLU A 863 38.05 10.10 30.86
CA GLU A 863 39.48 10.44 31.02
C GLU A 863 40.32 9.70 29.97
N SER A 864 41.19 10.43 29.26
CA SER A 864 42.13 9.88 28.28
C SER A 864 43.54 10.38 28.56
N TYR A 865 44.52 9.49 28.46
CA TYR A 865 45.92 9.77 28.72
C TYR A 865 46.76 9.33 27.52
N THR A 866 47.69 10.17 27.06
CA THR A 866 48.81 9.67 26.24
C THR A 866 49.72 8.77 27.09
N ALA A 867 50.59 7.96 26.49
CA ALA A 867 51.51 7.10 27.27
C ALA A 867 52.33 7.91 28.30
N THR A 868 52.82 9.10 27.92
CA THR A 868 53.52 10.03 28.84
C THR A 868 52.62 10.50 29.97
N GLN A 869 51.37 10.89 29.67
CA GLN A 869 50.42 11.35 30.70
C GLN A 869 50.03 10.20 31.64
N PHE A 870 49.91 8.99 31.11
CA PHE A 870 49.55 7.79 31.85
C PHE A 870 50.63 7.42 32.87
N LEU A 871 51.91 7.40 32.45
CA LEU A 871 53.06 7.22 33.35
C LEU A 871 53.07 8.26 34.47
N ASN A 872 52.90 9.54 34.12
CA ASN A 872 52.88 10.63 35.09
C ASN A 872 51.72 10.51 36.09
N ALA A 873 50.53 10.11 35.62
CA ALA A 873 49.35 9.93 36.46
C ALA A 873 49.54 8.76 37.47
N LEU A 874 50.32 7.76 37.10
CA LEU A 874 50.73 6.65 37.98
C LEU A 874 51.96 6.97 38.86
N GLY A 875 52.52 8.18 38.74
CA GLY A 875 53.70 8.60 39.51
C GLY A 875 55.01 7.95 39.05
N MET A 876 55.09 7.50 37.81
CA MET A 876 56.26 6.86 37.20
C MET A 876 57.12 7.87 36.42
N ASP A 877 58.40 7.55 36.21
CA ASP A 877 59.31 8.38 35.42
C ASP A 877 59.02 8.24 33.92
N SER A 878 58.53 9.32 33.30
CA SER A 878 58.17 9.34 31.87
C SER A 878 59.36 9.54 30.92
N THR A 879 60.59 9.66 31.44
CA THR A 879 61.80 9.94 30.64
C THR A 879 62.60 8.70 30.25
N VAL A 880 62.24 7.53 30.76
CA VAL A 880 62.96 6.27 30.53
C VAL A 880 62.35 5.53 29.33
N ASN A 881 63.06 5.54 28.20
CA ASN A 881 62.74 4.72 27.03
C ASN A 881 63.32 3.31 27.24
N HIS A 882 62.47 2.28 27.26
CA HIS A 882 62.88 0.88 27.45
C HIS A 882 62.86 0.04 26.16
N GLY A 883 62.51 0.63 25.01
CA GLY A 883 62.54 -0.03 23.71
C GLY A 883 63.87 0.12 22.97
N LEU A 884 64.29 -0.91 22.23
CA LEU A 884 65.46 -0.86 21.34
C LEU A 884 65.21 0.12 20.17
N ILE A 885 66.22 0.96 19.87
CA ILE A 885 66.29 1.86 18.70
C ILE A 885 66.27 1.05 17.40
#